data_AF-A0A3L7SQU1-F1
#
_entry.id   AF-A0A3L7SQU1-F1
#
_cell.length_a   1.000
_cell.length_b   1.000
_cell.length_c   1.000
_cell.angle_alpha   90.00
_cell.angle_beta   90.00
_cell.angle_gamma   90.00
#
_symmetry.space_group_name_H-M   'P 1'
#
loop_
_entity.id
_entity.type
_entity.pdbx_description
1 polymer ?
#
loop_
_entity_poly.entity_id
_entity_poly.type
_entity_poly.pdbx_seq_one_letter_code
_entity_poly.pdbx_strand_id
1 'polypeptide(L)'
;MQRNPVSAPARGRRLVARMGGWLVAGAAVTAVADDAASRRFEEIAGDAARAGGSFRPVGEASLDAAASNLRSALVPLDALLGRSKSGADWRKYLDWPALEGQASSGQAADPRVLRDLEKKLGSPEMGLDMPQFVRVRKAVTKYAELADAARGDGAKQFSDRLDKLSSALLTASASGQAEALAPVAPILERLVESGQAPGVVAAIRGANSRPNIHLEVAEDLLAPAVNRPVDQVQPVDDVVLGTRIRGTGHTTGNVRLDFVPSGEKAVFDIILGATNISHTRGTQGPVTVNSRGVTAIDARRRIFLDEFNVAAAPVEASADTNSTVTGMGINARFGKRLIRRIATKKIAESKAQAESIAEGKARDRIRHQFGEQTEPAVAQMRDQFQQKVRGPLQARGLYPESFHMHTTDRHLRIVARKSLAGQLAAFSSPPAASADNIITAQIHESAVNNILEEKLGGKVVTQDDVTRIAKEQNLKMPDSLGSDPDAEQKTWAITFAKYRPVTVATSESRVKVTVRGDKFVSGERSFPGMDIAAVYAVGQGPKGPVLVREGNVQISPPGFKSGDRKLTMAETSLRRILQKRFDKVFKDAIEIEPLPLQGELASIGPLPMNQLESRKDGWLVAGWRKGPAGGGVPTEVV
;
A
#
# COMPACT_ATOMS: atom_id res chain seq x y z
N MET A 1 -62.82 28.51 3.99
CA MET A 1 -62.85 29.96 3.77
C MET A 1 -61.47 30.42 3.29
N GLN A 2 -61.41 31.04 2.10
CA GLN A 2 -60.54 32.15 1.63
C GLN A 2 -59.08 32.20 2.12
N ARG A 3 -58.05 32.56 1.35
CA ARG A 3 -57.83 33.03 -0.03
C ARG A 3 -56.29 33.08 -0.15
N ASN A 4 -55.76 32.69 -1.31
CA ASN A 4 -54.41 33.03 -1.84
C ASN A 4 -54.30 34.56 -2.08
N PRO A 5 -53.20 35.17 -2.60
CA PRO A 5 -51.77 34.77 -2.79
C PRO A 5 -50.79 35.96 -2.53
N VAL A 6 -49.61 36.00 -3.20
CA VAL A 6 -48.70 37.16 -3.52
C VAL A 6 -47.38 37.09 -2.71
N SER A 7 -46.14 37.18 -3.25
CA SER A 7 -45.58 37.49 -4.57
C SER A 7 -44.10 37.08 -4.61
N ALA A 8 -43.64 36.56 -5.76
CA ALA A 8 -42.24 36.66 -6.17
C ALA A 8 -41.95 38.07 -6.73
N PRO A 9 -40.68 38.50 -6.71
CA PRO A 9 -39.98 38.80 -7.96
C PRO A 9 -38.59 38.13 -7.96
N ALA A 10 -38.13 37.41 -8.99
CA ALA A 10 -37.87 37.79 -10.38
C ALA A 10 -36.68 38.75 -10.59
N ARG A 11 -35.60 38.15 -11.12
CA ARG A 11 -34.59 38.67 -12.07
C ARG A 11 -33.44 39.54 -11.55
N GLY A 12 -32.24 38.98 -11.71
CA GLY A 12 -31.00 39.70 -12.02
C GLY A 12 -30.07 38.81 -12.85
N ARG A 13 -30.09 38.96 -14.17
CA ARG A 13 -29.26 38.26 -15.16
C ARG A 13 -28.04 39.13 -15.52
N ARG A 14 -26.88 38.48 -15.63
CA ARG A 14 -25.74 38.70 -16.57
C ARG A 14 -24.94 40.01 -16.55
N LEU A 15 -23.61 39.84 -16.40
CA LEU A 15 -22.51 40.46 -17.18
C LEU A 15 -21.26 39.60 -16.88
N VAL A 16 -20.71 38.72 -17.73
CA VAL A 16 -20.12 38.82 -19.08
C VAL A 16 -18.85 39.69 -19.16
N ALA A 17 -17.72 39.00 -18.97
CA ALA A 17 -16.54 38.90 -19.85
C ALA A 17 -15.30 39.80 -19.65
N ARG A 18 -14.17 39.10 -19.91
CA ARG A 18 -12.78 39.52 -20.26
C ARG A 18 -11.81 39.70 -19.08
N MET A 19 -10.62 39.08 -19.03
CA MET A 19 -9.78 38.43 -20.07
C MET A 19 -8.69 37.53 -19.42
N GLY A 20 -8.32 36.44 -20.12
CA GLY A 20 -7.00 35.78 -20.22
C GLY A 20 -6.44 35.11 -18.95
N GLY A 21 -5.98 33.87 -18.92
CA GLY A 21 -5.56 32.92 -19.94
C GLY A 21 -4.38 32.13 -19.34
N TRP A 22 -4.31 30.82 -19.63
CA TRP A 22 -3.28 29.84 -19.20
C TRP A 22 -3.51 29.29 -17.76
N LEU A 23 -3.56 27.98 -17.45
CA LEU A 23 -3.00 26.80 -18.11
C LEU A 23 -3.89 25.57 -17.89
N VAL A 24 -4.25 24.93 -19.02
CA VAL A 24 -4.60 23.52 -19.11
C VAL A 24 -3.32 22.72 -18.87
N ALA A 25 -3.20 22.05 -17.73
CA ALA A 25 -2.06 21.15 -17.46
C ALA A 25 -2.45 19.80 -16.82
N GLY A 26 -3.75 19.53 -16.61
CA GLY A 26 -4.20 18.24 -16.07
C GLY A 26 -4.41 17.15 -17.13
N ALA A 27 -4.96 17.52 -18.30
CA ALA A 27 -5.28 16.57 -19.37
C ALA A 27 -4.10 16.31 -20.34
N ALA A 28 -3.17 17.26 -20.48
CA ALA A 28 -2.01 17.11 -21.36
C ALA A 28 -0.97 16.15 -20.76
N VAL A 29 -0.78 16.17 -19.43
CA VAL A 29 0.22 15.31 -18.76
C VAL A 29 -0.22 13.84 -18.75
N THR A 30 -1.53 13.57 -18.61
CA THR A 30 -2.06 12.20 -18.69
C THR A 30 -2.04 11.66 -20.12
N ALA A 31 -2.40 12.48 -21.12
CA ALA A 31 -2.32 12.08 -22.53
C ALA A 31 -0.87 11.82 -23.00
N VAL A 32 0.10 12.62 -22.54
CA VAL A 32 1.52 12.44 -22.87
C VAL A 32 2.11 11.20 -22.18
N ALA A 33 1.66 10.86 -20.97
CA ALA A 33 2.12 9.66 -20.26
C ALA A 33 1.58 8.35 -20.89
N ASP A 34 0.32 8.35 -21.35
CA ASP A 34 -0.27 7.21 -22.08
C ASP A 34 0.40 7.03 -23.47
N ASP A 35 0.73 8.13 -24.16
CA ASP A 35 1.44 8.13 -25.44
C ASP A 35 2.89 7.59 -25.30
N ALA A 36 3.59 7.94 -24.21
CA ALA A 36 4.94 7.44 -23.95
C ALA A 36 4.99 5.93 -23.63
N ALA A 37 4.02 5.41 -22.87
CA ALA A 37 3.94 3.98 -22.59
C ALA A 37 3.60 3.17 -23.86
N SER A 38 2.69 3.68 -24.68
CA SER A 38 2.26 3.06 -25.94
C SER A 38 3.42 2.94 -26.93
N ARG A 39 4.15 4.04 -27.18
CA ARG A 39 5.35 4.03 -28.05
C ARG A 39 6.40 3.03 -27.59
N ARG A 40 6.61 2.94 -26.26
CA ARG A 40 7.57 2.01 -25.69
C ARG A 40 7.17 0.54 -25.93
N PHE A 41 5.89 0.21 -25.88
CA PHE A 41 5.44 -1.16 -26.20
C PHE A 41 5.60 -1.50 -27.69
N GLU A 42 5.37 -0.55 -28.60
CA GLU A 42 5.62 -0.74 -30.04
C GLU A 42 7.09 -0.96 -30.36
N GLU A 43 7.98 -0.17 -29.76
CA GLU A 43 9.43 -0.34 -29.88
C GLU A 43 9.88 -1.74 -29.43
N ILE A 44 9.43 -2.15 -28.23
CA ILE A 44 9.76 -3.46 -27.67
C ILE A 44 9.16 -4.59 -28.51
N ALA A 45 7.95 -4.43 -29.05
CA ALA A 45 7.35 -5.41 -29.94
C ALA A 45 8.18 -5.59 -31.22
N GLY A 46 8.68 -4.49 -31.78
CA GLY A 46 9.62 -4.50 -32.90
C GLY A 46 10.94 -5.21 -32.56
N ASP A 47 11.48 -4.96 -31.37
CA ASP A 47 12.69 -5.66 -30.89
C ASP A 47 12.44 -7.16 -30.71
N ALA A 48 11.29 -7.54 -30.14
CA ALA A 48 10.91 -8.95 -30.00
C ALA A 48 10.79 -9.63 -31.36
N ALA A 49 10.15 -8.99 -32.35
CA ALA A 49 10.02 -9.52 -33.71
C ALA A 49 11.39 -9.70 -34.39
N ARG A 50 12.33 -8.77 -34.19
CA ARG A 50 13.71 -8.88 -34.75
C ARG A 50 14.58 -9.88 -34.00
N ALA A 51 14.27 -10.18 -32.74
CA ALA A 51 15.07 -11.08 -31.92
C ALA A 51 14.99 -12.55 -32.35
N GLY A 52 14.10 -12.94 -33.29
CA GLY A 52 14.01 -14.33 -33.77
C GLY A 52 15.35 -14.91 -34.26
N GLY A 53 16.17 -14.09 -34.93
CA GLY A 53 17.52 -14.50 -35.41
C GLY A 53 18.59 -14.61 -34.32
N SER A 54 18.27 -14.19 -33.08
CA SER A 54 19.21 -14.19 -31.93
C SER A 54 19.20 -15.49 -31.13
N PHE A 55 18.42 -16.49 -31.56
CA PHE A 55 18.37 -17.79 -30.90
C PHE A 55 19.77 -18.39 -30.76
N ARG A 56 20.12 -18.80 -29.55
CA ARG A 56 21.37 -19.51 -29.27
C ARG A 56 21.03 -20.84 -28.58
N PRO A 57 21.40 -21.99 -29.14
CA PRO A 57 21.29 -23.25 -28.43
C PRO A 57 21.99 -23.17 -27.08
N VAL A 58 21.37 -23.78 -26.08
CA VAL A 58 21.88 -23.80 -24.71
C VAL A 58 23.08 -24.74 -24.63
N GLY A 59 24.17 -24.30 -23.99
CA GLY A 59 25.39 -25.09 -23.83
C GLY A 59 25.30 -26.20 -22.77
N GLU A 60 26.18 -27.19 -22.87
CA GLU A 60 26.24 -28.39 -22.02
C GLU A 60 26.21 -28.07 -20.51
N ALA A 61 27.01 -27.08 -20.07
CA ALA A 61 27.08 -26.68 -18.67
C ALA A 61 25.72 -26.27 -18.06
N SER A 62 24.82 -25.70 -18.87
CA SER A 62 23.48 -25.31 -18.39
C SER A 62 22.55 -26.52 -18.23
N LEU A 63 22.68 -27.52 -19.09
CA LEU A 63 21.93 -28.78 -18.99
C LEU A 63 22.40 -29.59 -17.79
N ASP A 64 23.71 -29.68 -17.56
CA ASP A 64 24.28 -30.36 -16.40
C ASP A 64 23.89 -29.68 -15.08
N ALA A 65 23.90 -28.34 -15.05
CA ALA A 65 23.41 -27.58 -13.92
C ALA A 65 21.91 -27.82 -13.65
N ALA A 66 21.09 -27.93 -14.70
CA ALA A 66 19.67 -28.22 -14.59
C ALA A 66 19.40 -29.64 -14.07
N ALA A 67 20.14 -30.64 -14.56
CA ALA A 67 20.09 -32.01 -14.07
C ALA A 67 20.49 -32.10 -12.59
N SER A 68 21.57 -31.41 -12.20
CA SER A 68 21.99 -31.32 -10.80
C SER A 68 20.92 -30.66 -9.93
N ASN A 69 20.30 -29.59 -10.40
CA ASN A 69 19.21 -28.92 -9.67
C ASN A 69 17.97 -29.82 -9.51
N LEU A 70 17.60 -30.59 -10.55
CA LEU A 70 16.54 -31.59 -10.46
C LEU A 70 16.88 -32.65 -9.41
N ARG A 71 18.10 -33.19 -9.44
CA ARG A 71 18.58 -34.16 -8.44
C ARG A 71 18.47 -33.62 -7.02
N SER A 72 18.93 -32.38 -6.79
CA SER A 72 18.79 -31.72 -5.49
C SER A 72 17.35 -31.44 -5.08
N ALA A 73 16.44 -31.19 -6.04
CA ALA A 73 15.03 -30.99 -5.79
C ALA A 73 14.30 -32.30 -5.41
N LEU A 74 14.76 -33.45 -5.92
CA LEU A 74 14.19 -34.76 -5.62
C LEU A 74 14.43 -35.19 -4.16
N VAL A 75 15.58 -34.85 -3.57
CA VAL A 75 15.94 -35.24 -2.19
C VAL A 75 14.84 -34.93 -1.14
N PRO A 76 14.36 -33.69 -0.99
CA PRO A 76 13.30 -33.39 -0.01
C PRO A 76 11.96 -34.02 -0.37
N LEU A 77 11.67 -34.24 -1.66
CA LEU A 77 10.45 -34.93 -2.08
C LEU A 77 10.53 -36.42 -1.73
N ASP A 78 11.65 -37.07 -2.00
CA ASP A 78 11.86 -38.48 -1.67
C ASP A 78 11.73 -38.73 -0.16
N ALA A 79 12.32 -37.86 0.66
CA ALA A 79 12.19 -37.92 2.11
C ALA A 79 10.75 -37.71 2.62
N LEU A 80 9.93 -36.92 1.90
CA LEU A 80 8.50 -36.77 2.18
C LEU A 80 7.74 -38.04 1.78
N LEU A 81 7.98 -38.54 0.57
CA LEU A 81 7.34 -39.74 0.03
C LEU A 81 7.74 -41.00 0.80
N GLY A 82 8.93 -41.08 1.39
CA GLY A 82 9.35 -42.19 2.25
C GLY A 82 8.61 -42.24 3.59
N ARG A 83 8.09 -41.09 4.05
CA ARG A 83 7.33 -40.97 5.31
C ARG A 83 5.81 -41.00 5.09
N SER A 84 5.35 -40.82 3.86
CA SER A 84 3.92 -40.80 3.53
C SER A 84 3.38 -42.20 3.28
N LYS A 85 2.18 -42.50 3.81
CA LYS A 85 1.45 -43.74 3.51
C LYS A 85 1.16 -43.92 2.02
N SER A 86 0.90 -42.82 1.30
CA SER A 86 0.67 -42.80 -0.15
C SER A 86 1.95 -42.67 -0.99
N GLY A 87 3.13 -42.80 -0.36
CA GLY A 87 4.41 -42.55 -1.01
C GLY A 87 4.71 -43.45 -2.21
N ALA A 88 4.30 -44.72 -2.15
CA ALA A 88 4.48 -45.66 -3.25
C ALA A 88 3.61 -45.29 -4.46
N ASP A 89 2.35 -44.92 -4.23
CA ASP A 89 1.42 -44.49 -5.27
C ASP A 89 1.89 -43.21 -5.95
N TRP A 90 2.41 -42.25 -5.18
CA TRP A 90 3.00 -41.03 -5.73
C TRP A 90 4.22 -41.30 -6.59
N ARG A 91 5.12 -42.20 -6.17
CA ARG A 91 6.29 -42.57 -6.99
C ARG A 91 5.86 -43.21 -8.31
N LYS A 92 4.82 -44.04 -8.30
CA LYS A 92 4.25 -44.63 -9.52
C LYS A 92 3.60 -43.57 -10.40
N TYR A 93 2.78 -42.69 -9.84
CA TYR A 93 2.11 -41.61 -10.56
C TYR A 93 3.10 -40.66 -11.25
N LEU A 94 4.13 -40.23 -10.51
CA LEU A 94 5.15 -39.30 -10.98
C LEU A 94 6.18 -39.92 -11.93
N ASP A 95 6.17 -41.25 -12.08
CA ASP A 95 7.22 -41.97 -12.81
C ASP A 95 8.61 -41.67 -12.25
N TRP A 96 8.78 -42.06 -10.98
CA TRP A 96 10.00 -41.83 -10.22
C TRP A 96 11.28 -42.30 -10.93
N PRO A 97 11.31 -43.47 -11.59
CA PRO A 97 12.49 -43.90 -12.36
C PRO A 97 12.85 -42.94 -13.49
N ALA A 98 11.86 -42.38 -14.20
CA ALA A 98 12.12 -41.39 -15.24
C ALA A 98 12.65 -40.07 -14.66
N LEU A 99 12.17 -39.63 -13.49
CA LEU A 99 12.72 -38.46 -12.78
C LEU A 99 14.20 -38.65 -12.43
N GLU A 100 14.57 -39.79 -11.85
CA GLU A 100 15.95 -40.12 -11.49
C GLU A 100 16.85 -40.27 -12.73
N GLY A 101 16.32 -40.90 -13.78
CA GLY A 101 16.99 -41.04 -15.07
C GLY A 101 17.32 -39.68 -15.69
N GLN A 102 16.35 -38.77 -15.76
CA GLN A 102 16.59 -37.42 -16.27
C GLN A 102 17.50 -36.61 -15.34
N ALA A 103 17.36 -36.73 -14.02
CA ALA A 103 18.27 -36.07 -13.07
C ALA A 103 19.73 -36.52 -13.23
N SER A 104 19.98 -37.67 -13.86
CA SER A 104 21.31 -38.22 -14.11
C SER A 104 21.79 -38.07 -15.55
N SER A 105 20.93 -37.60 -16.46
CA SER A 105 21.23 -37.57 -17.90
C SER A 105 22.11 -36.38 -18.31
N GLY A 106 22.05 -35.25 -17.60
CA GLY A 106 22.80 -34.04 -17.96
C GLY A 106 22.58 -33.64 -19.42
N GLN A 107 23.66 -33.48 -20.17
CA GLN A 107 23.56 -33.28 -21.62
C GLN A 107 22.90 -34.42 -22.42
N ALA A 108 22.51 -35.55 -21.85
CA ALA A 108 21.74 -36.63 -22.52
C ALA A 108 20.23 -36.54 -22.25
N ALA A 109 19.75 -35.43 -21.67
CA ALA A 109 18.32 -35.23 -21.39
C ALA A 109 17.42 -35.47 -22.60
N ASP A 110 16.30 -36.15 -22.38
CA ASP A 110 15.25 -36.32 -23.40
C ASP A 110 14.15 -35.26 -23.19
N PRO A 111 13.99 -34.29 -24.12
CA PRO A 111 12.98 -33.26 -23.99
C PRO A 111 11.56 -33.82 -23.90
N ARG A 112 11.23 -34.91 -24.60
CA ARG A 112 9.88 -35.50 -24.59
C ARG A 112 9.54 -36.07 -23.22
N VAL A 113 10.47 -36.83 -22.63
CA VAL A 113 10.30 -37.38 -21.28
C VAL A 113 10.16 -36.26 -20.25
N LEU A 114 10.98 -35.21 -20.34
CA LEU A 114 10.88 -34.06 -19.45
C LEU A 114 9.53 -33.33 -19.57
N ARG A 115 8.96 -33.20 -20.78
CA ARG A 115 7.63 -32.61 -20.99
C ARG A 115 6.51 -33.49 -20.44
N ASP A 116 6.61 -34.81 -20.56
CA ASP A 116 5.64 -35.73 -19.96
C ASP A 116 5.67 -35.66 -18.42
N LEU A 117 6.86 -35.57 -17.84
CA LEU A 117 7.05 -35.36 -16.40
C LEU A 117 6.52 -33.99 -15.95
N GLU A 118 6.79 -32.92 -16.71
CA GLU A 118 6.25 -31.57 -16.47
C GLU A 118 4.72 -31.61 -16.45
N LYS A 119 4.09 -32.30 -17.41
CA LYS A 119 2.64 -32.46 -17.50
C LYS A 119 2.06 -33.20 -16.28
N LYS A 120 2.69 -34.30 -15.85
CA LYS A 120 2.27 -35.03 -14.64
C LYS A 120 2.35 -34.14 -13.40
N LEU A 121 3.49 -33.48 -13.18
CA LEU A 121 3.73 -32.58 -12.04
C LEU A 121 2.84 -31.32 -12.06
N GLY A 122 2.41 -30.89 -13.25
CA GLY A 122 1.51 -29.76 -13.46
C GLY A 122 0.01 -30.10 -13.41
N SER A 123 -0.35 -31.36 -13.16
CA SER A 123 -1.76 -31.77 -13.07
C SER A 123 -2.43 -31.16 -11.84
N PRO A 124 -3.76 -30.92 -11.87
CA PRO A 124 -4.49 -30.36 -10.73
C PRO A 124 -4.84 -31.44 -9.69
N GLU A 125 -3.90 -32.33 -9.37
CA GLU A 125 -4.09 -33.35 -8.34
C GLU A 125 -3.74 -32.81 -6.95
N MET A 126 -4.57 -33.16 -5.97
CA MET A 126 -4.42 -32.69 -4.58
C MET A 126 -3.08 -33.16 -4.02
N GLY A 127 -2.29 -32.23 -3.45
CA GLY A 127 -0.96 -32.51 -2.91
C GLY A 127 0.20 -32.11 -3.85
N LEU A 128 -0.05 -31.94 -5.16
CA LEU A 128 0.97 -31.42 -6.10
C LEU A 128 1.29 -29.93 -5.89
N ASP A 129 0.53 -29.26 -5.03
CA ASP A 129 0.73 -27.88 -4.57
C ASP A 129 1.67 -27.78 -3.35
N MET A 130 2.04 -28.91 -2.73
CA MET A 130 3.00 -28.94 -1.62
C MET A 130 4.39 -28.44 -2.07
N PRO A 131 5.14 -27.72 -1.21
CA PRO A 131 6.41 -27.07 -1.59
C PRO A 131 7.43 -28.00 -2.25
N GLN A 132 7.53 -29.25 -1.79
CA GLN A 132 8.45 -30.26 -2.30
C GLN A 132 8.13 -30.65 -3.76
N PHE A 133 6.85 -30.87 -4.07
CA PHE A 133 6.40 -31.16 -5.44
C PHE A 133 6.55 -29.94 -6.34
N VAL A 134 6.20 -28.75 -5.86
CA VAL A 134 6.38 -27.49 -6.61
C VAL A 134 7.85 -27.26 -6.96
N ARG A 135 8.78 -27.58 -6.05
CA ARG A 135 10.22 -27.46 -6.30
C ARG A 135 10.68 -28.40 -7.42
N VAL A 136 10.26 -29.66 -7.38
CA VAL A 136 10.58 -30.64 -8.46
C VAL A 136 9.95 -30.20 -9.77
N ARG A 137 8.69 -29.77 -9.76
CA ARG A 137 8.02 -29.21 -10.94
C ARG A 137 8.83 -28.09 -11.58
N LYS A 138 9.25 -27.09 -10.80
CA LYS A 138 10.07 -25.97 -11.31
C LYS A 138 11.40 -26.44 -11.89
N ALA A 139 12.04 -27.43 -11.26
CA ALA A 139 13.30 -27.99 -11.76
C ALA A 139 13.10 -28.74 -13.08
N VAL A 140 12.09 -29.60 -13.19
CA VAL A 140 11.72 -30.30 -14.44
C VAL A 140 11.35 -29.31 -15.53
N THR A 141 10.53 -28.32 -15.19
CA THR A 141 10.08 -27.24 -16.09
C THR A 141 11.28 -26.53 -16.72
N LYS A 142 12.20 -26.03 -15.89
CA LYS A 142 13.42 -25.36 -16.38
C LYS A 142 14.29 -26.29 -17.22
N TYR A 143 14.42 -27.55 -16.81
CA TYR A 143 15.24 -28.50 -17.54
C TYR A 143 14.64 -28.86 -18.91
N ALA A 144 13.31 -29.01 -18.98
CA ALA A 144 12.58 -29.21 -20.23
C ALA A 144 12.79 -28.03 -21.20
N GLU A 145 12.69 -26.79 -20.69
CA GLU A 145 12.94 -25.58 -21.49
C GLU A 145 14.37 -25.53 -22.05
N LEU A 146 15.38 -25.86 -21.25
CA LEU A 146 16.77 -25.91 -21.70
C LEU A 146 17.03 -27.05 -22.69
N ALA A 147 16.41 -28.23 -22.47
CA ALA A 147 16.55 -29.37 -23.36
C ALA A 147 15.91 -29.11 -24.74
N ASP A 148 14.73 -28.50 -24.77
CA ASP A 148 14.08 -28.05 -26.01
C ASP A 148 14.94 -27.03 -26.75
N ALA A 149 15.49 -26.04 -26.02
CA ALA A 149 16.38 -25.03 -26.59
C ALA A 149 17.71 -25.62 -27.12
N ALA A 150 18.17 -26.75 -26.60
CA ALA A 150 19.39 -27.39 -27.07
C ALA A 150 19.18 -28.29 -28.29
N ARG A 151 18.11 -29.09 -28.31
CA ARG A 151 17.99 -30.28 -29.20
C ARG A 151 16.60 -30.58 -29.74
N GLY A 152 15.57 -29.84 -29.33
CA GLY A 152 14.18 -30.03 -29.77
C GLY A 152 13.73 -28.96 -30.77
N ASP A 153 12.45 -28.62 -30.71
CA ASP A 153 11.84 -27.53 -31.49
C ASP A 153 12.17 -26.13 -30.93
N GLY A 154 13.29 -25.99 -30.20
CA GLY A 154 13.63 -24.79 -29.42
C GLY A 154 13.64 -23.50 -30.23
N ALA A 155 14.21 -23.51 -31.43
CA ALA A 155 14.24 -22.35 -32.31
C ALA A 155 12.83 -21.92 -32.75
N LYS A 156 11.97 -22.89 -33.07
CA LYS A 156 10.57 -22.64 -33.45
C LYS A 156 9.77 -22.13 -32.26
N GLN A 157 9.85 -22.80 -31.11
CA GLN A 157 9.18 -22.36 -29.88
C GLN A 157 9.62 -20.96 -29.45
N PHE A 158 10.90 -20.64 -29.60
CA PHE A 158 11.44 -19.31 -29.34
C PHE A 158 10.84 -18.25 -30.28
N SER A 159 10.80 -18.52 -31.59
CA SER A 159 10.14 -17.63 -32.56
C SER A 159 8.66 -17.43 -32.23
N ASP A 160 7.91 -18.52 -32.01
CA ASP A 160 6.48 -18.47 -31.67
C ASP A 160 6.22 -17.65 -30.39
N ARG A 161 7.12 -17.72 -29.41
CA ARG A 161 7.05 -16.93 -28.18
C ARG A 161 7.27 -15.46 -28.44
N LEU A 162 8.27 -15.11 -29.24
CA LEU A 162 8.54 -13.72 -29.62
C LEU A 162 7.40 -13.11 -30.45
N ASP A 163 6.78 -13.88 -31.35
CA ASP A 163 5.64 -13.44 -32.14
C ASP A 163 4.40 -13.19 -31.27
N LYS A 164 4.11 -14.10 -30.33
CA LYS A 164 3.03 -13.92 -29.35
C LYS A 164 3.29 -12.74 -28.42
N LEU A 165 4.54 -12.55 -28.02
CA LEU A 165 4.97 -11.43 -27.17
C LEU A 165 4.78 -10.11 -27.90
N SER A 166 5.29 -10.01 -29.13
CA SER A 166 5.12 -8.86 -30.01
C SER A 166 3.62 -8.54 -30.21
N SER A 167 2.81 -9.55 -30.53
CA SER A 167 1.36 -9.39 -30.72
C SER A 167 0.65 -8.88 -29.46
N ALA A 168 1.01 -9.40 -28.28
CA ALA A 168 0.44 -8.96 -27.00
C ALA A 168 0.82 -7.51 -26.68
N LEU A 169 2.07 -7.12 -26.92
CA LEU A 169 2.56 -5.76 -26.71
C LEU A 169 1.91 -4.75 -27.68
N LEU A 170 1.75 -5.10 -28.96
CA LEU A 170 1.03 -4.28 -29.92
C LEU A 170 -0.45 -4.12 -29.56
N THR A 171 -1.09 -5.19 -29.09
CA THR A 171 -2.47 -5.13 -28.59
C THR A 171 -2.57 -4.22 -27.36
N ALA A 172 -1.60 -4.29 -26.44
CA ALA A 172 -1.55 -3.43 -25.26
C ALA A 172 -1.32 -1.96 -25.65
N SER A 173 -0.44 -1.67 -26.61
CA SER A 173 -0.25 -0.31 -27.16
C SER A 173 -1.56 0.22 -27.76
N ALA A 174 -2.18 -0.53 -28.67
CA ALA A 174 -3.35 -0.08 -29.40
C ALA A 174 -4.59 0.12 -28.50
N SER A 175 -4.79 -0.74 -27.50
CA SER A 175 -5.94 -0.67 -26.60
C SER A 175 -5.71 0.27 -25.41
N GLY A 176 -4.46 0.43 -24.98
CA GLY A 176 -4.10 1.03 -23.68
C GLY A 176 -4.61 0.23 -22.49
N GLN A 177 -5.00 -1.04 -22.67
CA GLN A 177 -5.59 -1.87 -21.62
C GLN A 177 -4.54 -2.72 -20.91
N ALA A 178 -4.51 -2.67 -19.58
CA ALA A 178 -3.62 -3.51 -18.77
C ALA A 178 -3.86 -5.02 -18.99
N GLU A 179 -5.12 -5.43 -19.18
CA GLU A 179 -5.50 -6.82 -19.43
C GLU A 179 -4.85 -7.41 -20.69
N ALA A 180 -4.53 -6.59 -21.70
CA ALA A 180 -3.87 -7.04 -22.92
C ALA A 180 -2.45 -7.58 -22.66
N LEU A 181 -1.83 -7.22 -21.54
CA LEU A 181 -0.52 -7.73 -21.11
C LEU A 181 -0.59 -9.10 -20.43
N ALA A 182 -1.79 -9.67 -20.24
CA ALA A 182 -1.95 -10.97 -19.59
C ALA A 182 -1.06 -12.11 -20.15
N PRO A 183 -0.82 -12.22 -21.47
CA PRO A 183 0.07 -13.25 -22.03
C PRO A 183 1.57 -13.00 -21.78
N VAL A 184 1.96 -11.76 -21.44
CA VAL A 184 3.37 -11.34 -21.41
C VAL A 184 4.15 -12.04 -20.29
N ALA A 185 3.62 -12.03 -19.06
CA ALA A 185 4.31 -12.61 -17.90
C ALA A 185 4.70 -14.09 -18.08
N PRO A 186 3.79 -15.01 -18.49
CA PRO A 186 4.17 -16.41 -18.70
C PRO A 186 5.17 -16.58 -19.86
N ILE A 187 5.09 -15.77 -20.92
CA ILE A 187 6.09 -15.82 -22.01
C ILE A 187 7.46 -15.39 -21.50
N LEU A 188 7.53 -14.32 -20.71
CA LEU A 188 8.78 -13.86 -20.09
C LEU A 188 9.39 -14.91 -19.16
N GLU A 189 8.57 -15.58 -18.34
CA GLU A 189 9.05 -16.66 -17.48
C GLU A 189 9.78 -17.74 -18.30
N ARG A 190 9.18 -18.16 -19.43
CA ARG A 190 9.79 -19.16 -20.31
C ARG A 190 11.08 -18.68 -20.99
N LEU A 191 11.15 -17.42 -21.39
CA LEU A 191 12.38 -16.83 -21.95
C LEU A 191 13.50 -16.77 -20.92
N VAL A 192 13.17 -16.44 -19.66
CA VAL A 192 14.12 -16.44 -18.55
C VAL A 192 14.60 -17.85 -18.21
N GLU A 193 13.69 -18.83 -18.16
CA GLU A 193 14.03 -20.23 -17.87
C GLU A 193 14.96 -20.83 -18.92
N SER A 194 14.76 -20.50 -20.20
CA SER A 194 15.59 -20.95 -21.31
C SER A 194 16.85 -20.11 -21.55
N GLY A 195 17.01 -18.99 -20.83
CA GLY A 195 18.14 -18.06 -20.98
C GLY A 195 18.15 -17.31 -22.32
N GLN A 196 16.99 -17.16 -22.97
CA GLN A 196 16.86 -16.56 -24.30
C GLN A 196 16.41 -15.09 -24.26
N ALA A 197 16.82 -14.32 -25.27
CA ALA A 197 16.45 -12.91 -25.48
C ALA A 197 16.54 -12.01 -24.21
N PRO A 198 17.68 -12.01 -23.48
CA PRO A 198 17.80 -11.25 -22.23
C PRO A 198 17.56 -9.74 -22.42
N GLY A 199 17.90 -9.19 -23.59
CA GLY A 199 17.61 -7.78 -23.93
C GLY A 199 16.11 -7.47 -23.99
N VAL A 200 15.32 -8.32 -24.64
CA VAL A 200 13.85 -8.18 -24.73
C VAL A 200 13.21 -8.33 -23.34
N VAL A 201 13.67 -9.31 -22.56
CA VAL A 201 13.22 -9.50 -21.17
C VAL A 201 13.50 -8.26 -20.34
N ALA A 202 14.71 -7.69 -20.42
CA ALA A 202 15.09 -6.50 -19.68
C ALA A 202 14.26 -5.27 -20.10
N ALA A 203 14.01 -5.10 -21.40
CA ALA A 203 13.22 -4.00 -21.93
C ALA A 203 11.77 -4.04 -21.42
N ILE A 204 11.12 -5.21 -21.46
CA ILE A 204 9.74 -5.37 -20.97
C ILE A 204 9.67 -5.14 -19.47
N ARG A 205 10.60 -5.70 -18.69
CA ARG A 205 10.66 -5.46 -17.25
C ARG A 205 10.79 -3.97 -16.96
N GLY A 206 11.70 -3.27 -17.64
CA GLY A 206 11.88 -1.83 -17.48
C GLY A 206 10.67 -0.98 -17.91
N ALA A 207 9.83 -1.47 -18.83
CA ALA A 207 8.58 -0.83 -19.21
C ALA A 207 7.43 -1.06 -18.21
N ASN A 208 7.50 -2.15 -17.44
CA ASN A 208 6.43 -2.61 -16.54
C ASN A 208 6.89 -2.73 -15.08
N SER A 209 7.78 -1.86 -14.62
CA SER A 209 8.35 -1.89 -13.28
C SER A 209 8.04 -0.66 -12.44
N ARG A 210 7.07 0.17 -12.84
CA ARG A 210 6.67 1.36 -12.08
C ARG A 210 5.99 0.95 -10.77
N PRO A 211 6.02 1.80 -9.74
CA PRO A 211 5.21 1.62 -8.54
C PRO A 211 3.74 1.39 -8.90
N ASN A 212 3.10 0.44 -8.23
CA ASN A 212 1.71 0.04 -8.48
C ASN A 212 0.79 0.33 -7.28
N ILE A 213 1.31 1.02 -6.26
CA ILE A 213 0.59 1.49 -5.09
C ILE A 213 1.08 2.90 -4.77
N HIS A 214 0.16 3.87 -4.73
CA HIS A 214 0.40 5.22 -4.24
C HIS A 214 -0.65 5.56 -3.18
N LEU A 215 -0.21 5.97 -1.99
CA LEU A 215 -1.09 6.44 -0.94
C LEU A 215 -0.68 7.87 -0.57
N GLU A 216 -1.65 8.74 -0.36
CA GLU A 216 -1.43 10.09 0.13
C GLU A 216 -2.30 10.34 1.36
N VAL A 217 -1.73 10.99 2.37
CA VAL A 217 -2.41 11.39 3.59
C VAL A 217 -2.13 12.86 3.83
N ALA A 218 -3.19 13.67 3.90
CA ALA A 218 -3.07 15.10 4.17
C ALA A 218 -2.66 15.37 5.62
N GLU A 219 -1.85 16.40 5.83
CA GLU A 219 -1.45 16.86 7.15
C GLU A 219 -2.66 17.16 8.04
N ASP A 220 -3.71 17.76 7.46
CA ASP A 220 -4.97 18.10 8.14
C ASP A 220 -5.67 16.90 8.79
N LEU A 221 -5.41 15.66 8.31
CA LEU A 221 -5.91 14.45 8.96
C LEU A 221 -5.15 14.13 10.24
N LEU A 222 -3.82 14.31 10.25
CA LEU A 222 -2.97 13.94 11.39
C LEU A 222 -2.82 15.07 12.40
N ALA A 223 -2.97 16.32 11.96
CA ALA A 223 -2.80 17.51 12.77
C ALA A 223 -3.66 17.49 14.06
N PRO A 224 -4.94 17.06 14.09
CA PRO A 224 -5.74 17.04 15.32
C PRO A 224 -5.22 16.10 16.42
N ALA A 225 -4.41 15.09 16.08
CA ALA A 225 -3.78 14.22 17.07
C ALA A 225 -2.64 14.91 17.83
N VAL A 226 -2.04 15.95 17.24
CA VAL A 226 -0.86 16.65 17.78
C VAL A 226 -1.19 18.06 18.21
N ASN A 227 -1.97 18.79 17.41
CA ASN A 227 -2.27 20.19 17.58
C ASN A 227 -3.09 20.43 18.83
N ARG A 228 -2.52 21.20 19.76
CA ARG A 228 -3.18 21.52 21.03
C ARG A 228 -2.71 22.86 21.58
N PRO A 229 -3.60 23.61 22.24
CA PRO A 229 -3.18 24.77 22.99
C PRO A 229 -2.32 24.35 24.19
N VAL A 230 -1.45 25.26 24.60
CA VAL A 230 -0.69 25.20 25.84
C VAL A 230 -1.18 26.34 26.71
N ASP A 231 -1.61 26.02 27.92
CA ASP A 231 -1.91 26.98 28.98
C ASP A 231 -1.45 26.37 30.31
N GLN A 232 -0.34 26.85 30.85
CA GLN A 232 0.30 26.28 32.03
C GLN A 232 0.83 27.35 32.96
N VAL A 233 0.54 27.21 34.25
CA VAL A 233 1.14 28.03 35.32
C VAL A 233 2.15 27.18 36.08
N GLN A 234 3.39 27.66 36.18
CA GLN A 234 4.48 26.97 36.85
C GLN A 234 5.20 27.92 37.83
N PRO A 235 5.72 27.42 38.96
CA PRO A 235 6.58 28.22 39.82
C PRO A 235 7.91 28.55 39.10
N VAL A 236 8.41 29.75 39.33
CA VAL A 236 9.77 30.16 38.94
C VAL A 236 10.64 30.11 40.20
N ASP A 237 11.72 29.35 40.17
CA ASP A 237 12.77 29.35 41.20
C ASP A 237 14.12 29.23 40.50
N ASP A 238 14.79 30.36 40.34
CA ASP A 238 15.99 30.49 39.53
C ASP A 238 17.05 31.32 40.24
N VAL A 239 18.31 31.15 39.84
CA VAL A 239 19.40 32.08 40.20
C VAL A 239 19.80 32.90 38.98
N VAL A 240 19.73 34.23 39.07
CA VAL A 240 20.17 35.16 38.01
C VAL A 240 21.16 36.15 38.61
N LEU A 241 22.36 36.25 38.02
CA LEU A 241 23.45 37.07 38.54
C LEU A 241 23.74 36.86 40.04
N GLY A 242 23.70 35.59 40.49
CA GLY A 242 23.91 35.21 41.89
C GLY A 242 22.75 35.52 42.84
N THR A 243 21.65 36.09 42.36
CA THR A 243 20.44 36.35 43.16
C THR A 243 19.40 35.28 42.91
N ARG A 244 18.88 34.67 43.99
CA ARG A 244 17.74 33.75 43.89
C ARG A 244 16.46 34.54 43.63
N ILE A 245 15.79 34.19 42.55
CA ILE A 245 14.55 34.77 42.04
C ILE A 245 13.46 33.73 42.21
N ARG A 246 12.35 34.12 42.88
CA ARG A 246 11.17 33.27 43.04
C ARG A 246 9.92 33.94 42.53
N GLY A 247 8.99 33.18 41.98
CA GLY A 247 7.77 33.74 41.42
C GLY A 247 6.89 32.71 40.75
N THR A 248 6.05 33.18 39.84
CA THR A 248 5.18 32.35 39.00
C THR A 248 5.33 32.77 37.54
N GLY A 249 5.24 31.80 36.64
CA GLY A 249 5.22 31.99 35.19
C GLY A 249 3.97 31.38 34.60
N HIS A 250 3.32 32.10 33.69
CA HIS A 250 2.16 31.63 32.93
C HIS A 250 2.55 31.53 31.47
N THR A 251 2.61 30.31 30.94
CA THR A 251 2.91 30.02 29.53
C THR A 251 1.63 29.78 28.76
N THR A 252 1.40 30.55 27.71
CA THR A 252 0.32 30.33 26.75
C THR A 252 0.89 30.17 25.34
N GLY A 253 0.34 29.27 24.53
CA GLY A 253 0.86 28.99 23.19
C GLY A 253 0.15 27.85 22.49
N ASN A 254 0.75 27.33 21.43
CA ASN A 254 0.22 26.19 20.68
C ASN A 254 1.35 25.25 20.27
N VAL A 255 1.06 23.95 20.34
CA VAL A 255 1.83 22.91 19.66
C VAL A 255 1.16 22.61 18.34
N ARG A 256 1.93 22.46 17.25
CA ARG A 256 1.44 22.08 15.93
C ARG A 256 2.32 21.01 15.28
N LEU A 257 1.71 20.15 14.48
CA LEU A 257 2.35 19.36 13.45
C LEU A 257 2.59 20.23 12.21
N ASP A 258 3.66 19.97 11.49
CA ASP A 258 4.02 20.64 10.23
C ASP A 258 4.77 19.64 9.34
N PHE A 259 4.30 19.36 8.13
CA PHE A 259 5.05 18.52 7.19
C PHE A 259 6.16 19.32 6.51
N VAL A 260 7.35 18.72 6.42
CA VAL A 260 8.52 19.34 5.79
C VAL A 260 8.78 18.64 4.45
N PRO A 261 8.84 19.36 3.31
CA PRO A 261 9.16 18.75 2.02
C PRO A 261 10.49 18.01 2.05
N SER A 262 10.46 16.75 1.63
CA SER A 262 11.64 15.90 1.56
C SER A 262 11.37 14.79 0.57
N GLY A 263 12.26 14.59 -0.40
CA GLY A 263 12.16 13.53 -1.40
C GLY A 263 12.76 12.18 -0.97
N GLU A 264 13.60 12.16 0.07
CA GLU A 264 14.34 10.96 0.49
C GLU A 264 13.65 10.16 1.61
N LYS A 265 12.91 10.84 2.47
CA LYS A 265 12.18 10.25 3.60
C LYS A 265 11.05 11.17 4.03
N ALA A 266 10.07 10.66 4.76
CA ALA A 266 9.04 11.51 5.35
C ALA A 266 9.63 12.31 6.51
N VAL A 267 9.35 13.61 6.54
CA VAL A 267 9.83 14.56 7.54
C VAL A 267 8.68 15.40 8.05
N PHE A 268 8.56 15.51 9.36
CA PHE A 268 7.58 16.35 10.02
C PHE A 268 8.17 16.98 11.28
N ASP A 269 7.78 18.22 11.53
CA ASP A 269 8.18 18.97 12.70
C ASP A 269 7.00 19.03 13.69
N ILE A 270 7.28 18.77 14.96
CA ILE A 270 6.42 19.20 16.07
C ILE A 270 6.96 20.54 16.55
N ILE A 271 6.15 21.59 16.44
CA ILE A 271 6.55 22.97 16.71
C ILE A 271 5.72 23.52 17.87
N LEU A 272 6.38 24.05 18.89
CA LEU A 272 5.79 24.87 19.94
C LEU A 272 6.12 26.33 19.65
N GLY A 273 5.09 27.18 19.60
CA GLY A 273 5.22 28.63 19.72
C GLY A 273 4.44 29.10 20.94
N ALA A 274 5.12 29.75 21.89
CA ALA A 274 4.52 30.15 23.16
C ALA A 274 5.09 31.46 23.72
N THR A 275 4.34 32.07 24.64
CA THR A 275 4.77 33.23 25.43
C THR A 275 4.63 32.91 26.90
N ASN A 276 5.70 33.12 27.68
CA ASN A 276 5.67 33.04 29.13
C ASN A 276 5.64 34.45 29.74
N ILE A 277 4.67 34.71 30.60
CA ILE A 277 4.60 35.92 31.42
C ILE A 277 4.94 35.53 32.85
N SER A 278 6.06 36.03 33.36
CA SER A 278 6.52 35.76 34.73
C SER A 278 6.42 36.97 35.64
N HIS A 279 6.05 36.71 36.90
CA HIS A 279 6.09 37.68 37.99
C HIS A 279 7.03 37.15 39.04
N THR A 280 8.14 37.84 39.25
CA THR A 280 9.23 37.33 40.08
C THR A 280 9.73 38.35 41.09
N ARG A 281 10.32 37.85 42.17
CA ARG A 281 10.95 38.63 43.22
C ARG A 281 12.34 38.08 43.52
N GLY A 282 13.34 38.95 43.52
CA GLY A 282 14.72 38.65 43.93
C GLY A 282 15.17 39.60 45.04
N THR A 283 15.93 39.08 46.01
CA THR A 283 16.46 39.88 47.13
C THR A 283 17.98 39.72 47.21
N GLN A 284 18.70 40.85 47.22
CA GLN A 284 20.15 40.89 47.41
C GLN A 284 20.52 41.99 48.42
N GLY A 285 21.05 41.61 49.58
CA GLY A 285 21.30 42.53 50.68
C GLY A 285 20.01 43.23 51.14
N PRO A 286 20.00 44.58 51.26
CA PRO A 286 18.81 45.33 51.69
C PRO A 286 17.80 45.57 50.56
N VAL A 287 18.06 45.12 49.33
CA VAL A 287 17.23 45.45 48.14
C VAL A 287 16.42 44.23 47.71
N THR A 288 15.11 44.41 47.56
CA THR A 288 14.19 43.45 46.95
C THR A 288 13.62 44.06 45.67
N VAL A 289 13.73 43.35 44.55
CA VAL A 289 13.20 43.78 43.25
C VAL A 289 12.05 42.85 42.86
N ASN A 290 10.92 43.43 42.50
CA ASN A 290 9.83 42.73 41.81
C ASN A 290 9.94 43.04 40.32
N SER A 291 9.86 42.01 39.49
CA SER A 291 10.00 42.10 38.05
C SER A 291 8.87 41.37 37.34
N ARG A 292 8.50 41.88 36.17
CA ARG A 292 7.67 41.17 35.19
C ARG A 292 8.54 40.81 33.99
N GLY A 293 8.63 39.53 33.67
CA GLY A 293 9.30 39.03 32.47
C GLY A 293 8.29 38.62 31.41
N VAL A 294 8.58 38.91 30.15
CA VAL A 294 7.89 38.35 28.98
C VAL A 294 8.94 37.61 28.17
N THR A 295 8.75 36.31 28.03
CA THR A 295 9.67 35.44 27.27
C THR A 295 8.92 34.82 26.11
N ALA A 296 9.31 35.13 24.87
CA ALA A 296 8.88 34.38 23.69
C ALA A 296 9.68 33.08 23.63
N ILE A 297 9.00 31.96 23.38
CA ILE A 297 9.58 30.62 23.42
C ILE A 297 9.18 29.89 22.15
N ASP A 298 10.18 29.34 21.46
CA ASP A 298 9.97 28.42 20.35
C ASP A 298 10.73 27.13 20.61
N ALA A 299 10.09 26.00 20.30
CA ALA A 299 10.75 24.70 20.29
C ALA A 299 10.31 23.90 19.07
N ARG A 300 11.25 23.15 18.49
CA ARG A 300 11.02 22.29 17.33
C ARG A 300 11.64 20.94 17.59
N ARG A 301 10.90 19.89 17.25
CA ARG A 301 11.42 18.52 17.15
C ARG A 301 11.11 17.96 15.79
N ARG A 302 12.17 17.70 15.02
CA ARG A 302 12.07 17.08 13.70
C ARG A 302 12.04 15.56 13.82
N ILE A 303 11.10 14.94 13.15
CA ILE A 303 10.92 13.49 13.12
C ILE A 303 11.06 13.01 11.68
N PHE A 304 11.70 11.85 11.52
CA PHE A 304 12.01 11.19 10.28
C PHE A 304 11.32 9.83 10.25
N LEU A 305 10.65 9.51 9.16
CA LEU A 305 10.05 8.21 8.90
C LEU A 305 10.50 7.72 7.52
N ASP A 306 11.13 6.55 7.50
CA ASP A 306 11.53 5.86 6.28
C ASP A 306 10.90 4.45 6.22
N GLU A 307 11.30 3.64 5.24
CA GLU A 307 10.78 2.30 5.05
C GLU A 307 11.11 1.33 6.21
N PHE A 308 12.09 1.66 7.05
CA PHE A 308 12.62 0.81 8.10
C PHE A 308 12.25 1.29 9.50
N ASN A 309 12.28 2.58 9.78
CA ASN A 309 12.26 3.09 11.14
C ASN A 309 11.67 4.51 11.28
N VAL A 310 11.35 4.86 12.53
CA VAL A 310 11.02 6.23 12.98
C VAL A 310 12.15 6.74 13.87
N ALA A 311 12.72 7.89 13.51
CA ALA A 311 13.78 8.56 14.27
C ALA A 311 13.43 10.03 14.50
N ALA A 312 14.08 10.68 15.47
CA ALA A 312 13.90 12.12 15.70
C ALA A 312 15.25 12.80 15.91
N ALA A 313 15.37 14.03 15.44
CA ALA A 313 16.48 14.91 15.75
C ALA A 313 16.39 15.40 17.21
N PRO A 314 17.52 15.88 17.78
CA PRO A 314 17.49 16.64 19.02
C PRO A 314 16.53 17.83 18.96
N VAL A 315 15.99 18.23 20.12
CA VAL A 315 15.11 19.39 20.20
C VAL A 315 15.89 20.68 19.99
N GLU A 316 15.46 21.46 19.00
CA GLU A 316 15.90 22.84 18.79
C GLU A 316 14.99 23.75 19.61
N ALA A 317 15.57 24.72 20.31
CA ALA A 317 14.80 25.65 21.14
C ALA A 317 15.45 27.03 21.12
N SER A 318 14.61 28.06 21.14
CA SER A 318 14.99 29.47 21.29
C SER A 318 14.10 30.15 22.33
N ALA A 319 14.67 31.17 22.98
CA ALA A 319 13.94 32.03 23.90
C ALA A 319 14.48 33.46 23.76
N ASP A 320 13.57 34.43 23.82
CA ASP A 320 13.87 35.88 23.83
C ASP A 320 13.14 36.47 25.04
N THR A 321 13.88 37.12 25.95
CA THR A 321 13.32 37.60 27.22
C THR A 321 13.47 39.11 27.38
N ASN A 322 12.35 39.78 27.61
CA ASN A 322 12.33 41.16 28.04
C ASN A 322 11.78 41.27 29.47
N SER A 323 12.49 42.01 30.31
CA SER A 323 12.18 42.21 31.71
C SER A 323 11.91 43.68 32.04
N THR A 324 10.91 43.89 32.89
CA THR A 324 10.57 45.21 33.43
C THR A 324 10.48 45.14 34.95
N VAL A 325 11.15 46.05 35.64
CA VAL A 325 11.02 46.20 37.08
C VAL A 325 9.65 46.80 37.39
N THR A 326 8.83 46.11 38.18
CA THR A 326 7.49 46.55 38.58
C THR A 326 7.45 47.12 40.00
N GLY A 327 8.47 46.82 40.82
CA GLY A 327 8.59 47.40 42.16
C GLY A 327 9.95 47.17 42.80
N MET A 328 10.33 48.03 43.75
CA MET A 328 11.59 47.92 44.49
C MET A 328 11.38 48.25 45.97
N GLY A 329 11.66 47.29 46.84
CA GLY A 329 11.69 47.43 48.29
C GLY A 329 13.12 47.63 48.80
N ILE A 330 13.31 48.49 49.80
CA ILE A 330 14.61 48.71 50.46
C ILE A 330 14.44 48.57 51.97
N ASN A 331 15.04 47.52 52.52
CA ASN A 331 15.07 47.23 53.94
C ASN A 331 16.39 47.70 54.56
N ALA A 332 16.48 49.00 54.85
CA ALA A 332 17.63 49.63 55.52
C ALA A 332 17.16 50.70 56.51
N ARG A 333 17.85 50.82 57.67
CA ARG A 333 17.55 51.82 58.71
C ARG A 333 17.90 53.24 58.30
N PHE A 334 18.95 53.42 57.50
CA PHE A 334 19.42 54.72 56.98
C PHE A 334 19.80 54.61 55.49
N GLY A 335 19.91 55.74 54.77
CA GLY A 335 20.47 55.77 53.40
C GLY A 335 19.55 55.29 52.27
N LYS A 336 18.23 55.12 52.49
CA LYS A 336 17.28 54.54 51.51
C LYS A 336 17.32 55.20 50.11
N ARG A 337 17.45 56.53 50.02
CA ARG A 337 17.51 57.25 48.73
C ARG A 337 18.79 56.95 47.94
N LEU A 338 19.93 56.84 48.63
CA LEU A 338 21.22 56.51 48.01
C LEU A 338 21.24 55.05 47.55
N ILE A 339 20.80 54.12 48.41
CA ILE A 339 20.68 52.69 48.08
C ILE A 339 19.76 52.52 46.86
N ARG A 340 18.63 53.25 46.80
CA ARG A 340 17.74 53.24 45.63
C ARG A 340 18.45 53.67 44.35
N ARG A 341 19.16 54.80 44.37
CA ARG A 341 19.86 55.32 43.19
C ARG A 341 20.91 54.34 42.67
N ILE A 342 21.70 53.76 43.58
CA ILE A 342 22.72 52.76 43.25
C ILE A 342 22.04 51.50 42.68
N ALA A 343 20.98 51.01 43.33
CA ALA A 343 20.24 49.83 42.87
C ALA A 343 19.62 50.06 41.48
N THR A 344 18.95 51.20 41.24
CA THR A 344 18.37 51.54 39.93
C THR A 344 19.44 51.59 38.84
N LYS A 345 20.59 52.23 39.11
CA LYS A 345 21.70 52.29 38.15
C LYS A 345 22.26 50.89 37.86
N LYS A 346 22.52 50.09 38.89
CA LYS A 346 23.07 48.74 38.75
C LYS A 346 22.13 47.79 38.02
N ILE A 347 20.81 47.88 38.26
CA ILE A 347 19.80 47.09 37.55
C ILE A 347 19.74 47.47 36.07
N ALA A 348 19.81 48.76 35.75
CA ALA A 348 19.86 49.21 34.36
C ALA A 348 21.11 48.70 33.64
N GLU A 349 22.29 48.80 34.28
CA GLU A 349 23.56 48.31 33.74
C GLU A 349 23.58 46.78 33.56
N SER A 350 22.96 46.03 34.47
CA SER A 350 22.94 44.57 34.44
C SER A 350 21.75 43.96 33.68
N LYS A 351 20.85 44.77 33.11
CA LYS A 351 19.60 44.32 32.50
C LYS A 351 19.85 43.30 31.38
N ALA A 352 20.66 43.67 30.39
CA ALA A 352 20.95 42.81 29.24
C ALA A 352 21.60 41.48 29.66
N GLN A 353 22.49 41.50 30.66
CA GLN A 353 23.11 40.29 31.17
C GLN A 353 22.12 39.40 31.93
N ALA A 354 21.22 40.00 32.72
CA ALA A 354 20.16 39.26 33.41
C ALA A 354 19.19 38.62 32.42
N GLU A 355 18.82 39.32 31.35
CA GLU A 355 17.97 38.83 30.26
C GLU A 355 18.64 37.66 29.54
N SER A 356 19.90 37.80 29.13
CA SER A 356 20.63 36.70 28.48
C SER A 356 20.74 35.43 29.36
N ILE A 357 20.92 35.58 30.68
CA ILE A 357 20.90 34.44 31.61
C ILE A 357 19.50 33.81 31.69
N ALA A 358 18.45 34.64 31.76
CA ALA A 358 17.08 34.17 31.80
C ALA A 358 16.69 33.45 30.50
N GLU A 359 17.10 33.97 29.33
CA GLU A 359 16.94 33.34 28.02
C GLU A 359 17.61 31.98 27.96
N GLY A 360 18.88 31.89 28.36
CA GLY A 360 19.61 30.62 28.37
C GLY A 360 18.89 29.56 29.20
N LYS A 361 18.42 29.95 30.39
CA LYS A 361 17.65 29.07 31.28
C LYS A 361 16.29 28.68 30.72
N ALA A 362 15.54 29.63 30.16
CA ALA A 362 14.25 29.37 29.54
C ALA A 362 14.40 28.42 28.35
N ARG A 363 15.40 28.65 27.49
CA ARG A 363 15.75 27.79 26.35
C ARG A 363 16.11 26.38 26.79
N ASP A 364 16.95 26.20 27.80
CA ASP A 364 17.39 24.88 28.21
C ASP A 364 16.25 24.11 28.92
N ARG A 365 15.43 24.82 29.72
CA ARG A 365 14.21 24.26 30.34
C ARG A 365 13.22 23.78 29.28
N ILE A 366 12.89 24.62 28.29
CA ILE A 366 11.93 24.22 27.26
C ILE A 366 12.48 23.09 26.39
N ARG A 367 13.77 23.11 26.05
CA ARG A 367 14.41 22.02 25.30
C ARG A 367 14.21 20.68 26.00
N HIS A 368 14.45 20.64 27.31
CA HIS A 368 14.27 19.44 28.12
C HIS A 368 12.81 19.01 28.20
N GLN A 369 11.92 19.91 28.63
CA GLN A 369 10.49 19.59 28.81
C GLN A 369 9.83 19.16 27.49
N PHE A 370 10.14 19.85 26.39
CA PHE A 370 9.62 19.50 25.08
C PHE A 370 10.16 18.15 24.60
N GLY A 371 11.43 17.84 24.88
CA GLY A 371 12.02 16.53 24.66
C GLY A 371 11.29 15.42 25.43
N GLU A 372 11.12 15.58 26.73
CA GLU A 372 10.42 14.63 27.61
C GLU A 372 8.97 14.38 27.17
N GLN A 373 8.27 15.42 26.72
CA GLN A 373 6.87 15.31 26.28
C GLN A 373 6.71 14.67 24.90
N THR A 374 7.72 14.77 24.04
CA THR A 374 7.66 14.26 22.66
C THR A 374 8.30 12.89 22.50
N GLU A 375 9.25 12.50 23.36
CA GLU A 375 9.94 11.20 23.26
C GLU A 375 8.96 10.00 23.30
N PRO A 376 7.98 9.94 24.22
CA PRO A 376 7.05 8.82 24.28
C PRO A 376 6.21 8.69 23.02
N ALA A 377 5.80 9.82 22.42
CA ALA A 377 5.03 9.83 21.18
C ALA A 377 5.87 9.31 19.99
N VAL A 378 7.15 9.70 19.89
CA VAL A 378 8.07 9.18 18.86
C VAL A 378 8.30 7.67 19.04
N ALA A 379 8.50 7.21 20.28
CA ALA A 379 8.65 5.79 20.59
C ALA A 379 7.37 4.99 20.24
N GLN A 380 6.20 5.49 20.63
CA GLN A 380 4.92 4.88 20.29
C GLN A 380 4.70 4.82 18.77
N MET A 381 5.04 5.89 18.04
CA MET A 381 4.95 5.90 16.58
C MET A 381 5.87 4.84 15.95
N ARG A 382 7.09 4.69 16.46
CA ARG A 382 8.02 3.63 16.04
C ARG A 382 7.44 2.25 16.26
N ASP A 383 6.92 1.99 17.46
CA ASP A 383 6.35 0.69 17.82
C ASP A 383 5.10 0.38 16.99
N GLN A 384 4.22 1.36 16.79
CA GLN A 384 3.04 1.20 15.94
C GLN A 384 3.41 0.92 14.49
N PHE A 385 4.41 1.61 13.94
CA PHE A 385 4.89 1.34 12.59
C PHE A 385 5.40 -0.10 12.45
N GLN A 386 6.21 -0.57 13.40
CA GLN A 386 6.72 -1.94 13.38
C GLN A 386 5.61 -2.97 13.57
N GLN A 387 4.75 -2.81 14.58
CA GLN A 387 3.79 -3.84 14.99
C GLN A 387 2.53 -3.85 14.15
N LYS A 388 2.09 -2.71 13.60
CA LYS A 388 0.83 -2.59 12.86
C LYS A 388 1.01 -2.50 11.35
N VAL A 389 2.18 -2.08 10.86
CA VAL A 389 2.44 -1.91 9.42
C VAL A 389 3.50 -2.90 8.94
N ARG A 390 4.76 -2.71 9.33
CA ARG A 390 5.88 -3.46 8.75
C ARG A 390 5.84 -4.95 9.09
N GLY A 391 5.76 -5.30 10.36
CA GLY A 391 5.77 -6.68 10.86
C GLY A 391 4.66 -7.56 10.25
N PRO A 392 3.37 -7.13 10.30
CA PRO A 392 2.28 -7.89 9.69
C PRO A 392 2.42 -8.07 8.18
N LEU A 393 2.87 -7.03 7.46
CA LEU A 393 3.11 -7.13 6.02
C LEU A 393 4.25 -8.11 5.71
N GLN A 394 5.35 -8.08 6.46
CA GLN A 394 6.46 -9.02 6.28
C GLN A 394 6.07 -10.46 6.60
N ALA A 395 5.43 -10.70 7.74
CA ALA A 395 4.98 -12.02 8.17
C ALA A 395 4.02 -12.67 7.16
N ARG A 396 3.24 -11.85 6.46
CA ARG A 396 2.30 -12.31 5.42
C ARG A 396 2.92 -12.32 4.01
N GLY A 397 4.18 -11.93 3.84
CA GLY A 397 4.82 -11.79 2.51
C GLY A 397 4.17 -10.70 1.64
N LEU A 398 3.54 -9.71 2.26
CA LEU A 398 2.87 -8.58 1.62
C LEU A 398 3.71 -7.29 1.65
N TYR A 399 4.87 -7.30 2.31
CA TYR A 399 5.76 -6.14 2.31
C TYR A 399 6.28 -5.89 0.88
N PRO A 400 6.13 -4.68 0.32
CA PRO A 400 6.49 -4.41 -1.07
C PRO A 400 7.99 -4.55 -1.35
N GLU A 401 8.36 -4.96 -2.56
CA GLU A 401 9.76 -5.07 -3.00
C GLU A 401 10.43 -3.70 -3.22
N SER A 402 9.63 -2.64 -3.37
CA SER A 402 10.06 -1.25 -3.23
C SER A 402 9.01 -0.50 -2.42
N PHE A 403 9.45 0.27 -1.43
CA PHE A 403 8.58 1.03 -0.55
C PHE A 403 9.31 2.33 -0.20
N HIS A 404 8.69 3.46 -0.50
CA HIS A 404 9.26 4.78 -0.29
C HIS A 404 8.24 5.68 0.39
N MET A 405 8.68 6.41 1.42
CA MET A 405 7.85 7.38 2.14
C MET A 405 8.50 8.75 2.02
N HIS A 406 7.71 9.76 1.69
CA HIS A 406 8.22 11.11 1.52
C HIS A 406 7.13 12.13 1.85
N THR A 407 7.52 13.37 2.11
CA THR A 407 6.58 14.44 2.48
C THR A 407 6.67 15.61 1.51
N THR A 408 5.54 16.27 1.31
CA THR A 408 5.41 17.61 0.71
C THR A 408 4.98 18.58 1.81
N ASP A 409 4.73 19.86 1.47
CA ASP A 409 4.18 20.83 2.43
C ASP A 409 2.78 20.47 2.96
N ARG A 410 2.12 19.46 2.38
CA ARG A 410 0.71 19.14 2.71
C ARG A 410 0.40 17.66 2.86
N HIS A 411 1.23 16.78 2.32
CA HIS A 411 0.95 15.35 2.26
C HIS A 411 2.13 14.49 2.65
N LEU A 412 1.85 13.44 3.42
CA LEU A 412 2.66 12.24 3.50
C LEU A 412 2.31 11.37 2.30
N ARG A 413 3.31 10.97 1.52
CA ARG A 413 3.18 10.14 0.33
C ARG A 413 3.90 8.82 0.52
N ILE A 414 3.21 7.73 0.25
CA ILE A 414 3.73 6.37 0.24
C ILE A 414 3.67 5.86 -1.20
N VAL A 415 4.83 5.51 -1.76
CA VAL A 415 4.95 4.99 -3.12
C VAL A 415 5.58 3.61 -3.04
N ALA A 416 4.88 2.59 -3.53
CA ALA A 416 5.32 1.22 -3.39
C ALA A 416 5.10 0.38 -4.66
N ARG A 417 5.94 -0.64 -4.81
CA ARG A 417 5.83 -1.65 -5.86
C ARG A 417 5.73 -3.03 -5.24
N LYS A 418 4.61 -3.71 -5.47
CA LYS A 418 4.44 -5.14 -5.21
C LYS A 418 4.52 -5.93 -6.51
N SER A 419 5.67 -6.56 -6.77
CA SER A 419 5.93 -7.44 -7.92
C SER A 419 7.14 -8.33 -7.65
N LEU A 420 6.94 -9.65 -7.72
CA LEU A 420 8.05 -10.60 -7.74
C LEU A 420 8.78 -10.60 -9.09
N ALA A 421 9.94 -11.24 -9.17
CA ALA A 421 10.78 -11.24 -10.38
C ALA A 421 10.08 -11.75 -11.66
N GLY A 422 9.08 -12.63 -11.53
CA GLY A 422 8.28 -13.15 -12.65
C GLY A 422 7.03 -12.32 -12.99
N GLN A 423 6.73 -11.29 -12.21
CA GLN A 423 5.50 -10.52 -12.29
C GLN A 423 5.74 -9.12 -12.88
N LEU A 424 4.70 -8.58 -13.52
CA LEU A 424 4.69 -7.21 -14.02
C LEU A 424 4.07 -6.26 -12.98
N ALA A 425 4.50 -5.01 -12.98
CA ALA A 425 3.93 -3.93 -12.17
C ALA A 425 3.16 -2.94 -13.07
N ALA A 426 3.00 -1.69 -12.64
CA ALA A 426 2.34 -0.68 -13.47
C ALA A 426 3.23 -0.26 -14.66
N PHE A 427 2.60 0.11 -15.77
CA PHE A 427 3.27 0.64 -16.97
C PHE A 427 2.99 2.13 -17.20
N SER A 428 1.91 2.66 -16.63
CA SER A 428 1.57 4.08 -16.64
C SER A 428 1.76 4.71 -15.26
N SER A 429 1.62 6.04 -15.18
CA SER A 429 1.57 6.77 -13.91
C SER A 429 0.13 6.77 -13.38
N PRO A 430 -0.08 6.84 -12.06
CA PRO A 430 -1.43 6.96 -11.54
C PRO A 430 -2.12 8.24 -12.08
N PRO A 431 -3.44 8.22 -12.30
CA PRO A 431 -4.24 9.43 -12.58
C PRO A 431 -4.10 10.48 -11.48
N ALA A 432 -4.57 11.70 -11.72
CA ALA A 432 -4.65 12.72 -10.66
C ALA A 432 -5.75 12.38 -9.65
N ALA A 433 -5.51 12.67 -8.38
CA ALA A 433 -6.52 12.58 -7.32
C ALA A 433 -7.21 13.94 -7.10
N SER A 434 -8.43 13.92 -6.55
CA SER A 434 -9.13 15.15 -6.19
C SER A 434 -8.39 15.91 -5.08
N ALA A 435 -8.31 17.24 -5.21
CA ALA A 435 -7.68 18.11 -4.22
C ALA A 435 -8.44 18.17 -2.88
N ASP A 436 -9.71 17.76 -2.86
CA ASP A 436 -10.55 17.71 -1.65
C ASP A 436 -10.29 16.46 -0.79
N ASN A 437 -9.49 15.52 -1.30
CA ASN A 437 -9.18 14.28 -0.59
C ASN A 437 -8.19 14.56 0.55
N ILE A 438 -8.50 14.05 1.74
CA ILE A 438 -7.57 14.01 2.88
C ILE A 438 -6.84 12.65 2.96
N ILE A 439 -7.39 11.63 2.31
CA ILE A 439 -6.72 10.37 2.02
C ILE A 439 -6.97 10.03 0.56
N THR A 440 -5.92 9.64 -0.15
CA THR A 440 -6.00 9.10 -1.51
C THR A 440 -5.30 7.75 -1.55
N ALA A 441 -5.93 6.76 -2.18
CA ALA A 441 -5.32 5.50 -2.56
C ALA A 441 -5.43 5.31 -4.07
N GLN A 442 -4.30 5.11 -4.73
CA GLN A 442 -4.22 4.81 -6.16
C GLN A 442 -3.51 3.48 -6.29
N ILE A 443 -4.25 2.47 -6.72
CA ILE A 443 -3.79 1.09 -6.75
C ILE A 443 -3.95 0.59 -8.18
N HIS A 444 -2.84 0.20 -8.79
CA HIS A 444 -2.88 -0.44 -10.09
C HIS A 444 -3.21 -1.92 -9.90
N GLU A 445 -4.02 -2.49 -10.80
CA GLU A 445 -4.54 -3.85 -10.71
C GLU A 445 -3.44 -4.92 -10.54
N SER A 446 -2.26 -4.68 -11.11
CA SER A 446 -1.09 -5.55 -10.94
C SER A 446 -0.68 -5.74 -9.48
N ALA A 447 -0.86 -4.75 -8.59
CA ALA A 447 -0.54 -4.91 -7.17
C ALA A 447 -1.39 -6.02 -6.53
N VAL A 448 -2.70 -5.98 -6.78
CA VAL A 448 -3.66 -6.97 -6.26
C VAL A 448 -3.44 -8.32 -6.93
N ASN A 449 -3.30 -8.34 -8.26
CA ASN A 449 -3.13 -9.56 -9.03
C ASN A 449 -1.83 -10.29 -8.66
N ASN A 450 -0.74 -9.56 -8.41
CA ASN A 450 0.54 -10.13 -7.99
C ASN A 450 0.45 -10.82 -6.63
N ILE A 451 -0.25 -10.20 -5.67
CA ILE A 451 -0.49 -10.80 -4.36
C ILE A 451 -1.34 -12.06 -4.51
N LEU A 452 -2.43 -11.99 -5.27
CA LEU A 452 -3.35 -13.13 -5.43
C LEU A 452 -2.71 -14.29 -6.19
N GLU A 453 -1.86 -14.03 -7.18
CA GLU A 453 -1.10 -15.06 -7.87
C GLU A 453 -0.07 -15.74 -6.95
N GLU A 454 0.66 -14.97 -6.15
CA GLU A 454 1.59 -15.52 -5.16
C GLU A 454 0.85 -16.40 -4.11
N LYS A 455 -0.32 -15.95 -3.66
CA LYS A 455 -1.06 -16.62 -2.59
C LYS A 455 -1.89 -17.80 -3.04
N LEU A 456 -2.44 -17.78 -4.27
CA LEU A 456 -3.40 -18.78 -4.74
C LEU A 456 -2.93 -19.57 -5.95
N GLY A 457 -1.89 -19.13 -6.67
CA GLY A 457 -1.47 -19.73 -7.94
C GLY A 457 -1.15 -21.23 -7.80
N GLY A 458 -1.96 -22.08 -8.43
CA GLY A 458 -1.80 -23.53 -8.39
C GLY A 458 -2.07 -24.19 -7.04
N LYS A 459 -2.63 -23.46 -6.05
CA LYS A 459 -2.93 -24.01 -4.73
C LYS A 459 -4.30 -24.67 -4.69
N VAL A 460 -4.42 -25.67 -3.84
CA VAL A 460 -5.73 -26.23 -3.45
C VAL A 460 -6.23 -25.48 -2.23
N VAL A 461 -7.41 -24.90 -2.32
CA VAL A 461 -8.11 -24.28 -1.17
C VAL A 461 -9.34 -25.09 -0.87
N THR A 462 -9.42 -25.55 0.38
CA THR A 462 -10.55 -26.30 0.91
C THR A 462 -11.50 -25.40 1.70
N GLN A 463 -12.71 -25.89 1.96
CA GLN A 463 -13.64 -25.23 2.88
C GLN A 463 -13.04 -25.04 4.29
N ASP A 464 -12.24 -25.99 4.77
CA ASP A 464 -11.58 -25.92 6.07
C ASP A 464 -10.52 -24.83 6.10
N ASP A 465 -9.78 -24.64 5.00
CA ASP A 465 -8.84 -23.53 4.85
C ASP A 465 -9.54 -22.18 4.94
N VAL A 466 -10.66 -22.00 4.24
CA VAL A 466 -11.44 -20.75 4.33
C VAL A 466 -11.95 -20.52 5.74
N THR A 467 -12.43 -21.58 6.41
CA THR A 467 -12.91 -21.52 7.79
C THR A 467 -11.80 -21.12 8.76
N ARG A 468 -10.61 -21.70 8.59
CA ARG A 468 -9.42 -21.38 9.38
C ARG A 468 -8.97 -19.93 9.15
N ILE A 469 -8.88 -19.49 7.89
CA ILE A 469 -8.52 -18.11 7.54
C ILE A 469 -9.53 -17.11 8.10
N ALA A 470 -10.82 -17.39 8.01
CA ALA A 470 -11.87 -16.52 8.57
C ALA A 470 -11.69 -16.35 10.08
N LYS A 471 -11.42 -17.43 10.82
CA LYS A 471 -11.13 -17.39 12.27
C LYS A 471 -9.85 -16.62 12.57
N GLU A 472 -8.76 -16.91 11.87
CA GLU A 472 -7.45 -16.24 12.07
C GLU A 472 -7.52 -14.73 11.79
N GLN A 473 -8.37 -14.29 10.86
CA GLN A 473 -8.56 -12.87 10.52
C GLN A 473 -9.71 -12.19 11.27
N ASN A 474 -10.36 -12.90 12.22
CA ASN A 474 -11.55 -12.42 12.91
C ASN A 474 -12.66 -11.92 11.96
N LEU A 475 -12.81 -12.59 10.82
CA LEU A 475 -13.82 -12.33 9.80
C LEU A 475 -14.98 -13.30 9.97
N LYS A 476 -16.21 -12.82 9.79
CA LYS A 476 -17.37 -13.72 9.69
C LYS A 476 -17.21 -14.56 8.41
N MET A 477 -17.28 -15.88 8.56
CA MET A 477 -17.28 -16.79 7.41
C MET A 477 -18.51 -16.47 6.54
N PRO A 478 -18.36 -16.16 5.24
CA PRO A 478 -19.49 -15.85 4.37
C PRO A 478 -20.42 -17.06 4.24
N ASP A 479 -21.70 -16.94 4.60
CA ASP A 479 -22.69 -18.03 4.55
C ASP A 479 -22.71 -18.76 3.18
N SER A 480 -22.32 -18.07 2.10
CA SER A 480 -22.17 -18.58 0.73
C SER A 480 -21.06 -19.63 0.52
N LEU A 481 -20.05 -19.67 1.39
CA LEU A 481 -18.89 -20.55 1.33
C LEU A 481 -18.90 -21.64 2.42
N GLY A 482 -19.88 -21.58 3.33
CA GLY A 482 -20.08 -22.55 4.39
C GLY A 482 -20.82 -23.79 3.92
N SER A 483 -21.11 -24.68 4.87
CA SER A 483 -21.95 -25.84 4.64
C SER A 483 -23.40 -25.37 4.47
N ASP A 484 -23.96 -25.58 3.28
CA ASP A 484 -25.38 -25.35 3.04
C ASP A 484 -26.19 -26.38 3.85
N PRO A 485 -27.10 -25.97 4.76
CA PRO A 485 -27.88 -26.90 5.59
C PRO A 485 -28.68 -27.92 4.76
N ASP A 486 -29.06 -27.54 3.54
CA ASP A 486 -29.87 -28.35 2.63
C ASP A 486 -29.04 -29.10 1.56
N ALA A 487 -27.70 -29.01 1.59
CA ALA A 487 -26.85 -29.71 0.63
C ALA A 487 -26.37 -31.07 1.16
N GLU A 488 -26.61 -32.13 0.39
CA GLU A 488 -26.08 -33.48 0.64
C GLU A 488 -24.53 -33.54 0.71
N GLN A 489 -23.83 -32.52 0.19
CA GLN A 489 -22.36 -32.50 0.11
C GLN A 489 -21.74 -31.40 0.99
N LYS A 490 -21.05 -31.85 2.05
CA LYS A 490 -20.55 -31.00 3.15
C LYS A 490 -19.18 -30.36 2.91
N THR A 491 -18.45 -30.75 1.87
CA THR A 491 -17.07 -30.32 1.63
C THR A 491 -16.85 -29.94 0.18
N TRP A 492 -16.01 -28.93 -0.04
CA TRP A 492 -15.59 -28.50 -1.37
C TRP A 492 -14.11 -28.11 -1.39
N ALA A 493 -13.51 -28.21 -2.57
CA ALA A 493 -12.16 -27.73 -2.83
C ALA A 493 -12.06 -27.10 -4.21
N ILE A 494 -11.20 -26.08 -4.33
CA ILE A 494 -10.85 -25.44 -5.60
C ILE A 494 -9.35 -25.59 -5.77
N THR A 495 -8.92 -26.20 -6.88
CA THR A 495 -7.54 -26.08 -7.34
C THR A 495 -7.48 -24.86 -8.24
N PHE A 496 -6.84 -23.80 -7.77
CA PHE A 496 -6.74 -22.54 -8.52
C PHE A 496 -5.77 -22.69 -9.70
N ALA A 497 -6.03 -21.93 -10.77
CA ALA A 497 -5.13 -21.86 -11.91
C ALA A 497 -3.72 -21.43 -11.49
N LYS A 498 -2.68 -21.97 -12.14
CA LYS A 498 -1.29 -21.60 -11.83
C LYS A 498 -1.01 -20.10 -12.02
N TYR A 499 -1.51 -19.55 -13.12
CA TYR A 499 -1.36 -18.14 -13.48
C TYR A 499 -2.69 -17.44 -13.33
N ARG A 500 -2.65 -16.20 -12.82
CA ARG A 500 -3.84 -15.34 -12.73
C ARG A 500 -5.03 -16.05 -12.06
N PRO A 501 -4.84 -16.74 -10.91
CA PRO A 501 -5.89 -17.52 -10.24
C PRO A 501 -7.08 -16.67 -9.85
N VAL A 502 -6.82 -15.43 -9.44
CA VAL A 502 -7.83 -14.40 -9.23
C VAL A 502 -7.27 -13.11 -9.80
N THR A 503 -8.06 -12.42 -10.62
CA THR A 503 -7.68 -11.13 -11.20
C THR A 503 -8.76 -10.10 -10.96
N VAL A 504 -8.33 -8.91 -10.56
CA VAL A 504 -9.05 -7.66 -10.74
C VAL A 504 -8.55 -7.05 -12.05
N ALA A 505 -9.47 -6.71 -12.95
CA ALA A 505 -9.17 -5.98 -14.17
C ALA A 505 -10.01 -4.70 -14.17
N THR A 506 -9.36 -3.57 -14.41
CA THR A 506 -10.00 -2.27 -14.44
C THR A 506 -10.21 -1.81 -15.88
N SER A 507 -11.30 -1.11 -16.10
CA SER A 507 -11.61 -0.40 -17.34
C SER A 507 -12.32 0.90 -17.00
N GLU A 508 -12.66 1.71 -18.00
CA GLU A 508 -13.35 2.99 -17.77
C GLU A 508 -14.64 2.78 -16.98
N SER A 509 -14.63 3.23 -15.71
CA SER A 509 -15.75 3.11 -14.76
C SER A 509 -16.25 1.68 -14.51
N ARG A 510 -15.46 0.64 -14.77
CA ARG A 510 -15.80 -0.74 -14.45
C ARG A 510 -14.64 -1.52 -13.85
N VAL A 511 -14.98 -2.46 -12.97
CA VAL A 511 -14.05 -3.41 -12.36
C VAL A 511 -14.56 -4.82 -12.61
N LYS A 512 -13.75 -5.67 -13.24
CA LYS A 512 -14.04 -7.08 -13.45
C LYS A 512 -13.21 -7.93 -12.47
N VAL A 513 -13.87 -8.77 -11.70
CA VAL A 513 -13.22 -9.78 -10.87
C VAL A 513 -13.38 -11.13 -11.57
N THR A 514 -12.29 -11.87 -11.77
CA THR A 514 -12.32 -13.22 -12.35
C THR A 514 -11.57 -14.19 -11.46
N VAL A 515 -12.21 -15.31 -11.11
CA VAL A 515 -11.63 -16.46 -10.40
C VAL A 515 -11.46 -17.59 -11.40
N ARG A 516 -10.28 -18.18 -11.46
CA ARG A 516 -9.93 -19.28 -12.39
C ARG A 516 -9.53 -20.50 -11.59
N GLY A 517 -10.28 -21.58 -11.75
CA GLY A 517 -9.98 -22.88 -11.15
C GLY A 517 -9.68 -23.92 -12.23
N ASP A 518 -8.63 -24.71 -12.03
CA ASP A 518 -8.27 -25.85 -12.89
C ASP A 518 -9.06 -27.12 -12.54
N LYS A 519 -9.52 -27.23 -11.28
CA LYS A 519 -10.34 -28.36 -10.80
C LYS A 519 -11.23 -27.95 -9.64
N PHE A 520 -12.45 -28.48 -9.62
CA PHE A 520 -13.41 -28.28 -8.55
C PHE A 520 -13.83 -29.62 -7.96
N VAL A 521 -13.92 -29.69 -6.63
CA VAL A 521 -14.42 -30.86 -5.91
C VAL A 521 -15.64 -30.43 -5.10
N SER A 522 -16.70 -31.22 -5.16
CA SER A 522 -17.91 -31.07 -4.34
C SER A 522 -18.35 -32.44 -3.82
N GLY A 523 -18.22 -32.65 -2.51
CA GLY A 523 -18.31 -33.97 -1.89
C GLY A 523 -17.34 -34.96 -2.56
N GLU A 524 -17.85 -36.09 -3.04
CA GLU A 524 -17.05 -37.11 -3.73
C GLU A 524 -16.89 -36.85 -5.24
N ARG A 525 -17.56 -35.81 -5.78
CA ARG A 525 -17.56 -35.53 -7.22
C ARG A 525 -16.43 -34.57 -7.57
N SER A 526 -15.66 -34.93 -8.60
CA SER A 526 -14.63 -34.09 -9.21
C SER A 526 -15.13 -33.53 -10.55
N PHE A 527 -14.85 -32.27 -10.79
CA PHE A 527 -15.29 -31.53 -11.97
C PHE A 527 -14.11 -30.82 -12.64
N PRO A 528 -14.17 -30.57 -13.96
CA PRO A 528 -13.15 -29.83 -14.69
C PRO A 528 -13.11 -28.36 -14.26
N GLY A 529 -12.07 -27.65 -14.71
CA GLY A 529 -11.89 -26.23 -14.46
C GLY A 529 -12.99 -25.35 -15.02
N MET A 530 -13.17 -24.18 -14.40
CA MET A 530 -14.15 -23.15 -14.73
C MET A 530 -13.57 -21.78 -14.36
N ASP A 531 -13.86 -20.80 -15.21
CA ASP A 531 -13.67 -19.38 -14.96
C ASP A 531 -14.99 -18.78 -14.47
N ILE A 532 -14.91 -17.99 -13.40
CA ILE A 532 -16.05 -17.35 -12.72
C ILE A 532 -15.77 -15.85 -12.70
N ALA A 533 -16.58 -15.05 -13.39
CA ALA A 533 -16.37 -13.62 -13.50
C ALA A 533 -17.61 -12.80 -13.12
N ALA A 534 -17.38 -11.67 -12.45
CA ALA A 534 -18.37 -10.64 -12.19
C ALA A 534 -17.82 -9.28 -12.64
N VAL A 535 -18.65 -8.48 -13.30
CA VAL A 535 -18.31 -7.12 -13.72
C VAL A 535 -19.12 -6.15 -12.86
N TYR A 536 -18.49 -5.12 -12.35
CA TYR A 536 -19.10 -4.07 -11.56
C TYR A 536 -18.94 -2.73 -12.27
N ALA A 537 -20.03 -2.00 -12.45
CA ALA A 537 -20.01 -0.60 -12.82
C ALA A 537 -19.81 0.27 -11.57
N VAL A 538 -18.95 1.28 -11.69
CA VAL A 538 -18.76 2.32 -10.67
C VAL A 538 -19.90 3.33 -10.82
N GLY A 539 -20.74 3.43 -9.79
CA GLY A 539 -21.89 4.33 -9.75
C GLY A 539 -21.86 5.25 -8.53
N GLN A 540 -22.91 6.06 -8.39
CA GLN A 540 -23.14 6.92 -7.23
C GLN A 540 -24.44 6.51 -6.53
N GLY A 541 -24.35 6.25 -5.23
CA GLY A 541 -25.48 5.98 -4.34
C GLY A 541 -25.70 7.11 -3.34
N PRO A 542 -26.72 7.00 -2.47
CA PRO A 542 -27.06 8.04 -1.49
C PRO A 542 -25.94 8.36 -0.47
N LYS A 543 -25.08 7.38 -0.18
CA LYS A 543 -23.98 7.48 0.79
C LYS A 543 -22.60 7.72 0.15
N GLY A 544 -22.53 7.84 -1.18
CA GLY A 544 -21.28 7.95 -1.93
C GLY A 544 -21.15 6.90 -3.04
N PRO A 545 -19.93 6.62 -3.52
CA PRO A 545 -19.70 5.64 -4.57
C PRO A 545 -20.21 4.23 -4.23
N VAL A 546 -20.75 3.55 -5.24
CA VAL A 546 -21.27 2.18 -5.14
C VAL A 546 -20.75 1.37 -6.32
N LEU A 547 -20.46 0.08 -6.09
CA LEU A 547 -20.18 -0.86 -7.18
C LEU A 547 -21.44 -1.68 -7.45
N VAL A 548 -21.99 -1.58 -8.65
CA VAL A 548 -23.20 -2.29 -9.06
C VAL A 548 -22.84 -3.38 -10.07
N ARG A 549 -23.19 -4.64 -9.76
CA ARG A 549 -22.90 -5.78 -10.62
C ARG A 549 -23.70 -5.68 -11.92
N GLU A 550 -23.01 -5.82 -13.05
CA GLU A 550 -23.63 -5.86 -14.37
C GLU A 550 -23.98 -7.31 -14.74
N GLY A 551 -25.27 -7.60 -14.74
CA GLY A 551 -25.80 -8.92 -15.12
C GLY A 551 -25.46 -10.02 -14.11
N ASN A 552 -25.61 -11.26 -14.56
CA ASN A 552 -25.35 -12.45 -13.73
C ASN A 552 -23.86 -12.80 -13.70
N VAL A 553 -23.44 -13.55 -12.69
CA VAL A 553 -22.09 -14.14 -12.65
C VAL A 553 -21.86 -14.99 -13.90
N GLN A 554 -20.78 -14.71 -14.62
CA GLN A 554 -20.38 -15.43 -15.81
C GLN A 554 -19.56 -16.66 -15.40
N ILE A 555 -20.03 -17.84 -15.79
CA ILE A 555 -19.41 -19.11 -15.40
C ILE A 555 -19.24 -19.98 -16.64
N SER A 556 -18.01 -20.20 -17.05
CA SER A 556 -17.67 -20.91 -18.29
C SER A 556 -16.39 -21.72 -18.14
N PRO A 557 -16.19 -22.81 -18.91
CA PRO A 557 -14.92 -23.50 -18.95
C PRO A 557 -13.78 -22.55 -19.39
N PRO A 558 -12.52 -22.78 -18.98
CA PRO A 558 -11.39 -21.96 -19.39
C PRO A 558 -11.28 -21.87 -20.91
N GLY A 559 -11.14 -20.66 -21.43
CA GLY A 559 -11.02 -20.39 -22.87
C GLY A 559 -12.30 -20.63 -23.70
N PHE A 560 -13.42 -20.95 -23.06
CA PHE A 560 -14.69 -21.20 -23.76
C PHE A 560 -15.24 -19.92 -24.40
N LYS A 561 -15.55 -19.96 -25.69
CA LYS A 561 -16.33 -18.93 -26.38
C LYS A 561 -17.73 -19.47 -26.69
N SER A 562 -18.73 -18.62 -26.48
CA SER A 562 -20.12 -18.99 -26.76
C SER A 562 -20.28 -19.26 -28.26
N GLY A 563 -20.73 -20.46 -28.61
CA GLY A 563 -20.89 -20.91 -30.00
C GLY A 563 -19.88 -21.97 -30.45
N ASP A 564 -18.72 -22.11 -29.78
CA ASP A 564 -17.68 -23.07 -30.18
C ASP A 564 -18.12 -24.53 -29.93
N ARG A 565 -18.75 -24.79 -28.77
CA ARG A 565 -19.33 -26.09 -28.42
C ARG A 565 -20.41 -25.95 -27.35
N LYS A 566 -21.20 -27.01 -27.16
CA LYS A 566 -22.09 -27.13 -25.99
C LYS A 566 -21.29 -27.52 -24.75
N LEU A 567 -21.79 -27.09 -23.58
CA LEU A 567 -21.26 -27.54 -22.29
C LEU A 567 -21.56 -29.03 -22.10
N THR A 568 -20.62 -29.76 -21.51
CA THR A 568 -20.83 -31.14 -21.08
C THR A 568 -21.82 -31.20 -19.92
N MET A 569 -22.35 -32.39 -19.61
CA MET A 569 -23.23 -32.58 -18.45
C MET A 569 -22.52 -32.22 -17.13
N ALA A 570 -21.24 -32.58 -17.01
CA ALA A 570 -20.42 -32.25 -15.83
C ALA A 570 -20.23 -30.74 -15.69
N GLU A 571 -19.89 -30.03 -16.78
CA GLU A 571 -19.75 -28.56 -16.79
C GLU A 571 -21.08 -27.86 -16.48
N THR A 572 -22.19 -28.36 -17.01
CA THR A 572 -23.53 -27.81 -16.76
C THR A 572 -23.94 -27.97 -15.30
N SER A 573 -23.67 -29.15 -14.71
CA SER A 573 -23.93 -29.42 -13.29
C SER A 573 -23.07 -28.53 -12.39
N LEU A 574 -21.75 -28.46 -12.66
CA LEU A 574 -20.84 -27.59 -11.90
C LEU A 574 -21.23 -26.12 -12.02
N ARG A 575 -21.57 -25.64 -13.23
CA ARG A 575 -22.04 -24.27 -13.45
C ARG A 575 -23.21 -23.92 -12.53
N ARG A 576 -24.20 -24.81 -12.37
CA ARG A 576 -25.34 -24.58 -11.46
C ARG A 576 -24.91 -24.49 -9.99
N ILE A 577 -23.99 -25.35 -9.56
CA ILE A 577 -23.43 -25.33 -8.19
C ILE A 577 -22.68 -24.03 -7.94
N LEU A 578 -21.80 -23.64 -8.85
CA LEU A 578 -21.01 -22.42 -8.76
C LEU A 578 -21.89 -21.18 -8.81
N GLN A 579 -22.92 -21.15 -9.67
CA GLN A 579 -23.88 -20.04 -9.75
C GLN A 579 -24.53 -19.79 -8.39
N LYS A 580 -25.11 -20.83 -7.78
CA LYS A 580 -25.78 -20.73 -6.45
C LYS A 580 -24.85 -20.16 -5.37
N ARG A 581 -23.56 -20.50 -5.40
CA ARG A 581 -22.56 -20.04 -4.41
C ARG A 581 -22.06 -18.64 -4.71
N PHE A 582 -21.61 -18.41 -5.94
CA PHE A 582 -20.96 -17.15 -6.32
C PHE A 582 -21.95 -16.00 -6.56
N ASP A 583 -23.24 -16.26 -6.78
CA ASP A 583 -24.27 -15.22 -6.75
C ASP A 583 -24.40 -14.56 -5.38
N LYS A 584 -24.09 -15.29 -4.30
CA LYS A 584 -24.07 -14.77 -2.93
C LYS A 584 -22.73 -14.12 -2.57
N VAL A 585 -21.62 -14.61 -3.14
CA VAL A 585 -20.27 -14.05 -2.95
C VAL A 585 -20.15 -12.69 -3.64
N PHE A 586 -20.52 -12.63 -4.92
CA PHE A 586 -20.59 -11.41 -5.68
C PHE A 586 -21.95 -10.78 -5.43
N LYS A 587 -22.05 -9.79 -4.55
CA LYS A 587 -23.33 -9.10 -4.30
C LYS A 587 -23.74 -8.26 -5.51
N ASP A 588 -25.03 -8.03 -5.67
CA ASP A 588 -25.58 -7.15 -6.73
C ASP A 588 -25.12 -5.70 -6.58
N ALA A 589 -25.00 -5.23 -5.34
CA ALA A 589 -24.46 -3.93 -5.02
C ALA A 589 -23.49 -4.04 -3.84
N ILE A 590 -22.39 -3.31 -3.92
CA ILE A 590 -21.42 -3.13 -2.84
C ILE A 590 -21.42 -1.65 -2.50
N GLU A 591 -22.12 -1.30 -1.42
CA GLU A 591 -22.05 0.03 -0.82
C GLU A 591 -20.71 0.20 -0.11
N ILE A 592 -20.05 1.33 -0.36
CA ILE A 592 -18.80 1.67 0.32
C ILE A 592 -19.13 2.51 1.54
N GLU A 593 -19.00 1.89 2.71
CA GLU A 593 -19.19 2.59 3.96
C GLU A 593 -18.06 3.60 4.21
N PRO A 594 -18.36 4.74 4.87
CA PRO A 594 -17.33 5.69 5.30
C PRO A 594 -16.19 5.01 6.07
N LEU A 595 -14.95 5.41 5.80
CA LEU A 595 -13.76 4.84 6.43
C LEU A 595 -13.73 5.23 7.92
N PRO A 596 -13.82 4.26 8.86
CA PRO A 596 -13.78 4.56 10.28
C PRO A 596 -12.36 4.95 10.71
N LEU A 597 -12.26 6.02 11.50
CA LEU A 597 -11.02 6.42 12.18
C LEU A 597 -11.02 5.87 13.61
N GLN A 598 -9.83 5.56 14.14
CA GLN A 598 -9.63 4.98 15.46
C GLN A 598 -8.61 5.78 16.28
N GLY A 599 -8.58 5.57 17.59
CA GLY A 599 -7.64 6.24 18.49
C GLY A 599 -7.85 7.75 18.53
N GLU A 600 -6.76 8.52 18.51
CA GLU A 600 -6.78 9.99 18.59
C GLU A 600 -7.52 10.66 17.42
N LEU A 601 -7.64 9.96 16.28
CA LEU A 601 -8.32 10.45 15.09
C LEU A 601 -9.84 10.20 15.08
N ALA A 602 -10.35 9.45 16.06
CA ALA A 602 -11.79 9.13 16.12
C ALA A 602 -12.68 10.40 16.23
N SER A 603 -12.14 11.48 16.81
CA SER A 603 -12.80 12.79 16.96
C SER A 603 -13.13 13.47 15.63
N ILE A 604 -12.44 13.12 14.54
CA ILE A 604 -12.67 13.65 13.19
C ILE A 604 -13.95 13.04 12.59
N GLY A 605 -14.39 11.89 13.10
CA GLY A 605 -15.50 11.12 12.55
C GLY A 605 -15.09 10.29 11.33
N PRO A 606 -15.99 9.42 10.84
CA PRO A 606 -15.70 8.57 9.69
C PRO A 606 -15.58 9.39 8.41
N LEU A 607 -14.70 8.96 7.50
CA LEU A 607 -14.40 9.69 6.26
C LEU A 607 -15.25 9.13 5.12
N PRO A 608 -16.22 9.89 4.57
CA PRO A 608 -16.96 9.44 3.40
C PRO A 608 -16.05 9.40 2.17
N MET A 609 -16.18 8.34 1.37
CA MET A 609 -15.54 8.28 0.06
C MET A 609 -16.23 9.26 -0.89
N ASN A 610 -15.46 10.11 -1.56
CA ASN A 610 -15.95 11.11 -2.52
C ASN A 610 -15.40 10.88 -3.93
N GLN A 611 -14.39 10.02 -4.08
CA GLN A 611 -13.83 9.66 -5.37
C GLN A 611 -13.68 8.13 -5.44
N LEU A 612 -14.24 7.53 -6.49
CA LEU A 612 -13.93 6.18 -6.91
C LEU A 612 -13.90 6.18 -8.43
N GLU A 613 -12.72 5.95 -9.00
CA GLU A 613 -12.52 5.98 -10.44
C GLU A 613 -11.67 4.80 -10.87
N SER A 614 -12.02 4.19 -11.99
CA SER A 614 -11.23 3.13 -12.61
C SER A 614 -10.89 3.51 -14.05
N ARG A 615 -9.67 3.18 -14.47
CA ARG A 615 -9.16 3.47 -15.82
C ARG A 615 -8.78 2.19 -16.56
N LYS A 616 -8.75 2.27 -17.88
CA LYS A 616 -8.35 1.15 -18.76
C LYS A 616 -6.90 0.72 -18.61
N ASP A 617 -6.02 1.63 -18.21
CA ASP A 617 -4.60 1.38 -18.02
C ASP A 617 -4.26 0.72 -16.68
N GLY A 618 -5.26 0.22 -15.94
CA GLY A 618 -5.03 -0.61 -14.76
C GLY A 618 -5.26 0.10 -13.42
N TRP A 619 -5.46 1.42 -13.39
CA TRP A 619 -5.55 2.18 -12.13
C TRP A 619 -6.97 2.24 -11.55
N LEU A 620 -7.06 2.01 -10.24
CA LEU A 620 -8.19 2.34 -9.39
C LEU A 620 -7.79 3.47 -8.44
N VAL A 621 -8.56 4.56 -8.41
CA VAL A 621 -8.41 5.69 -7.48
C VAL A 621 -9.56 5.67 -6.49
N ALA A 622 -9.24 5.71 -5.22
CA ALA A 622 -10.17 5.89 -4.12
C ALA A 622 -9.74 7.12 -3.32
N GLY A 623 -10.67 8.04 -3.08
CA GLY A 623 -10.44 9.28 -2.35
C GLY A 623 -11.48 9.47 -1.26
N TRP A 624 -11.01 9.88 -0.08
CA TRP A 624 -11.85 10.19 1.07
C TRP A 624 -11.66 11.63 1.47
N ARG A 625 -12.78 12.29 1.81
CA ARG A 625 -12.81 13.66 2.29
C ARG A 625 -13.17 13.70 3.77
N LYS A 626 -12.95 14.84 4.41
CA LYS A 626 -13.49 15.09 5.75
C LYS A 626 -15.03 15.05 5.71
N GLY A 627 -15.64 14.30 6.63
CA GLY A 627 -17.09 14.32 6.79
C GLY A 627 -17.58 15.72 7.21
N PRO A 628 -18.87 16.05 7.07
CA PRO A 628 -19.42 17.23 7.72
C PRO A 628 -19.09 17.13 9.21
N ALA A 629 -18.47 18.18 9.77
CA ALA A 629 -18.10 18.23 11.18
C ALA A 629 -19.30 17.77 12.01
N GLY A 630 -19.13 16.70 12.79
CA GLY A 630 -20.22 16.09 13.53
C GLY A 630 -21.02 17.16 14.25
N GLY A 631 -22.31 17.26 13.92
CA GLY A 631 -23.26 17.89 14.82
C GLY A 631 -23.07 17.24 16.18
N GLY A 632 -22.85 18.06 17.20
CA GLY A 632 -22.54 17.59 18.54
C GLY A 632 -23.48 16.47 18.95
N VAL A 633 -22.92 15.44 19.57
CA VAL A 633 -23.69 14.52 20.41
C VAL A 633 -24.57 15.42 21.29
N PRO A 634 -25.91 15.34 21.21
CA PRO A 634 -26.73 16.01 22.20
C PRO A 634 -26.31 15.40 23.52
N THR A 635 -25.68 16.22 24.37
CA THR A 635 -25.49 15.88 25.76
C THR A 635 -26.88 15.54 26.28
N GLU A 636 -27.06 14.33 26.80
CA GLU A 636 -28.25 13.96 27.54
C GLU A 636 -28.56 15.11 28.51
N VAL A 637 -29.67 15.80 28.24
CA VAL A 637 -30.30 16.66 29.23
C VAL A 637 -31.06 15.71 30.13
N VAL A 638 -30.69 15.75 31.41
CA VAL A 638 -31.33 15.07 32.55
C VAL A 638 -32.85 15.13 32.48
#